data_AF-A0A4Q5XGU5-F1
#
_entry.id   AF-A0A4Q5XGU5-F1
#
_cell.length_a   1.000
_cell.length_b   1.000
_cell.length_c   1.000
_cell.angle_alpha   90.00
_cell.angle_beta   90.00
_cell.angle_gamma   90.00
#
_symmetry.space_group_name_H-M   'P 1'
#
loop_
_entity.id
_entity.type
_entity.pdbx_description
1 polymer ?
#
loop_
_entity_poly.entity_id
_entity_poly.type
_entity_poly.pdbx_seq_one_letter_code
_entity_poly.pdbx_strand_id
1 'polypeptide(L)'
;MSQESSSSDLQAEPSERALGALRVRSRLRSLVTWRKVSAVLLLLVVPLVSVALDFARRGARIRAFPHEYVVTYLASVAESLIVWGVLLYAAARRRGAARHLAAVLFVIMVTFTVGGQSYFFQQYHAYLNVDVSVFASNFMDSVLNQLTADFGNYLRAKLPPLLLAVGLVWAARQVMRPPSLPSQIAGAVAPLLLAASFFVPTQYRSEQASTPDTLYLNAVGGLLRTQLGLTDQSNQLRPRARQSLPVPPLTRASVPKRNVLYVILESVRADATCIEHDPKCQRTEATNKLLPERFPFTQMRSMDSCTAISLAVLWSGVRPIESRDTLHEWPLVFDYAHALGYHTAYWTSQNMMFGNVRLWVKNLGVEHRVTATELDPAADLDMGAPEKYLAEHVSRNVGELEEPFMAVVQMSNVHYPYYLDLALPTPFQPWTTSKAPEENQAFKNFYQNSVYQQDLHIAKMIAALKASPAGKNTVIVYTSDHAEAFREHGQMGHTFSIFDEEVHVPMWIDAPPGTLTDAEIGNLRAKRDQYLFHVDVAPTVLDLMGVPDDPRLAQYRAKLPGHSLLSSELTTEPMPMTNCAGVWSCAFENWGAMQGSLKIEARSWDNGWNCYDLEQDPGEQSPLPLDQCSDLHAFVQRTYGRLPGKDVPRPTK
;
A
#
# COMPACT_ATOMS: atom_id res chain seq x y z
N MET A 1 108.14 11.88 11.92
CA MET A 1 107.92 12.96 12.91
C MET A 1 106.78 13.82 12.38
N SER A 2 105.53 13.54 12.74
CA SER A 2 104.85 13.94 14.00
C SER A 2 104.39 15.40 13.96
N GLN A 3 103.08 15.64 13.84
CA GLN A 3 102.24 16.04 14.98
C GLN A 3 100.79 16.38 14.56
N GLU A 4 99.87 15.79 15.30
CA GLU A 4 98.48 16.19 15.47
C GLU A 4 98.37 17.58 16.11
N SER A 5 97.31 18.34 15.83
CA SER A 5 96.22 18.53 16.82
C SER A 5 95.26 19.68 16.46
N SER A 6 93.99 19.41 16.77
CA SER A 6 92.96 20.38 17.18
C SER A 6 92.32 21.28 16.11
N SER A 7 91.35 20.71 15.38
CA SER A 7 90.22 21.48 14.84
C SER A 7 89.23 21.78 15.96
N SER A 8 89.21 23.02 16.45
CA SER A 8 88.12 23.53 17.28
C SER A 8 87.08 24.21 16.37
N ASP A 9 86.07 23.45 15.98
CA ASP A 9 84.86 23.99 15.38
C ASP A 9 84.11 24.80 16.45
N LEU A 10 84.23 26.13 16.38
CA LEU A 10 83.37 27.07 17.09
C LEU A 10 81.93 26.88 16.58
N GLN A 11 81.13 26.11 17.31
CA GLN A 11 79.67 26.15 17.20
C GLN A 11 79.20 27.55 17.55
N ALA A 12 78.95 28.39 16.54
CA ALA A 12 78.30 29.67 16.72
C ALA A 12 76.87 29.43 17.23
N GLU A 13 76.60 29.77 18.49
CA GLU A 13 75.24 29.79 19.02
C GLU A 13 74.38 30.74 18.17
N PRO A 14 73.19 30.31 17.71
CA PRO A 14 72.32 31.17 16.92
C PRO A 14 71.84 32.35 17.78
N SER A 15 72.14 33.58 17.34
CA SER A 15 71.69 34.81 18.02
C SER A 15 70.21 34.75 18.44
N GLU A 16 69.83 35.39 19.56
CA GLU A 16 68.44 35.42 20.06
C GLU A 16 67.41 35.83 18.98
N ARG A 17 67.81 36.66 18.01
CA ARG A 17 66.97 37.02 16.84
C ARG A 17 66.69 35.84 15.91
N ALA A 18 67.67 34.94 15.70
CA ALA A 18 67.50 33.72 14.90
C ALA A 18 66.61 32.69 15.62
N LEU A 19 66.78 32.53 16.94
CA LEU A 19 65.90 31.71 17.78
C LEU A 19 64.46 32.25 17.84
N GLY A 20 64.29 33.57 17.92
CA GLY A 20 62.99 34.25 17.83
C GLY A 20 62.30 34.04 16.47
N ALA A 21 63.04 34.17 15.36
CA ALA A 21 62.53 33.91 14.03
C ALA A 21 62.13 32.43 13.80
N LEU A 22 62.87 31.49 14.38
CA LEU A 22 62.54 30.06 14.35
C LEU A 22 61.28 29.74 15.18
N ARG A 23 61.10 30.36 16.35
CA ARG A 23 59.88 30.24 17.18
C ARG A 23 58.64 30.85 16.51
N VAL A 24 58.80 31.98 15.80
CA VAL A 24 57.71 32.59 15.01
C VAL A 24 57.37 31.71 13.81
N ARG A 25 58.37 31.17 13.09
CA ARG A 25 58.15 30.24 11.98
C ARG A 25 57.49 28.93 12.43
N SER A 26 57.85 28.38 13.60
CA SER A 26 57.22 27.17 14.14
C SER A 26 55.77 27.42 14.57
N ARG A 27 55.47 28.56 15.21
CA ARG A 27 54.10 29.00 15.52
C ARG A 27 53.25 29.26 14.26
N LEU A 28 53.82 29.86 13.22
CA LEU A 28 53.13 30.06 11.94
C LEU A 28 52.86 28.74 11.23
N ARG A 29 53.82 27.80 11.26
CA ARG A 29 53.63 26.44 10.71
C ARG A 29 52.54 25.68 11.49
N SER A 30 52.55 25.72 12.82
CA SER A 30 51.52 25.05 13.62
C SER A 30 50.13 25.65 13.38
N LEU A 31 50.01 26.98 13.23
CA LEU A 31 48.76 27.64 12.86
C LEU A 31 48.27 27.25 11.47
N VAL A 32 49.17 27.12 10.48
CA VAL A 32 48.81 26.68 9.12
C VAL A 32 48.34 25.22 9.14
N THR A 33 49.05 24.34 9.85
CA THR A 33 48.67 22.93 10.01
C THR A 33 47.32 22.80 10.73
N TRP A 34 47.13 23.54 11.83
CA TRP A 34 45.86 23.58 12.56
C TRP A 34 44.71 24.02 11.66
N ARG A 35 44.88 25.10 10.89
CA ARG A 35 43.85 25.55 9.94
C ARG A 35 43.53 24.52 8.85
N LYS A 36 44.53 23.79 8.35
CA LYS A 36 44.30 22.73 7.36
C LYS A 36 43.51 21.57 7.95
N VAL A 37 43.88 21.12 9.15
CA VAL A 37 43.16 20.04 9.86
C VAL A 37 41.75 20.48 10.20
N SER A 38 41.56 21.67 10.79
CA SER A 38 40.24 22.21 11.09
C SER A 38 39.37 22.40 9.84
N ALA A 39 39.95 22.79 8.71
CA ALA A 39 39.23 22.88 7.44
C ALA A 39 38.72 21.50 6.99
N VAL A 40 39.56 20.46 7.05
CA VAL A 40 39.13 19.09 6.71
C VAL A 40 38.04 18.62 7.67
N LEU A 41 38.21 18.79 8.97
CA LEU A 41 37.23 18.38 9.98
C LEU A 41 35.86 19.04 9.76
N LEU A 42 35.81 20.32 9.41
CA LEU A 42 34.57 21.03 9.12
C LEU A 42 33.81 20.43 7.92
N LEU A 43 34.51 19.93 6.90
CA LEU A 43 33.88 19.32 5.72
C LEU A 43 33.25 17.94 6.03
N LEU A 44 33.69 17.29 7.11
CA LEU A 44 33.20 15.96 7.51
C LEU A 44 31.98 16.03 8.44
N VAL A 45 31.65 17.20 9.00
CA VAL A 45 30.67 17.30 10.09
C VAL A 45 29.28 16.79 9.70
N VAL A 46 28.75 17.20 8.54
CA VAL A 46 27.39 16.79 8.14
C VAL A 46 27.29 15.28 7.90
N PRO A 47 28.17 14.65 7.09
CA PRO A 47 28.19 13.20 6.93
C PRO A 47 28.34 12.44 8.26
N LEU A 48 29.23 12.90 9.14
CA LEU A 48 29.43 12.28 10.45
C LEU A 48 28.19 12.39 11.33
N VAL A 49 27.49 13.52 11.30
CA VAL A 49 26.22 13.69 12.02
C VAL A 49 25.14 12.77 11.45
N SER A 50 25.00 12.68 10.12
CA SER A 50 24.06 11.78 9.46
C SER A 50 24.30 10.33 9.86
N VAL A 51 25.56 9.86 9.80
CA VAL A 51 25.94 8.49 10.17
C VAL A 51 25.77 8.26 11.68
N ALA A 52 26.15 9.21 12.54
CA ALA A 52 26.02 9.06 13.98
C ALA A 52 24.55 8.97 14.42
N LEU A 53 23.68 9.82 13.87
CA LEU A 53 22.24 9.74 14.09
C LEU A 53 21.67 8.41 13.61
N ASP A 54 22.19 7.91 12.48
CA ASP A 54 21.73 6.65 11.94
C ASP A 54 22.16 5.44 12.78
N PHE A 55 23.41 5.39 13.23
CA PHE A 55 23.87 4.36 14.17
C PHE A 55 23.17 4.43 15.52
N ALA A 56 22.84 5.64 16.01
CA ALA A 56 22.07 5.80 17.24
C ALA A 56 20.65 5.22 17.12
N ARG A 57 20.06 5.25 15.92
CA ARG A 57 18.68 4.79 15.64
C ARG A 57 18.60 3.34 15.16
N ARG A 58 19.54 2.93 14.31
CA ARG A 58 19.54 1.67 13.55
C ARG A 58 20.83 0.85 13.72
N GLY A 59 21.69 1.15 14.70
CA GLY A 59 23.01 0.54 14.82
C GLY A 59 23.03 -0.99 14.95
N ALA A 60 21.97 -1.61 15.47
CA ALA A 60 21.83 -3.07 15.45
C ALA A 60 21.61 -3.60 14.02
N ARG A 61 20.74 -2.94 13.23
CA ARG A 61 20.42 -3.29 11.84
C ARG A 61 21.62 -3.07 10.91
N ILE A 62 22.31 -1.94 11.03
CA ILE A 62 23.49 -1.63 10.20
C ILE A 62 24.60 -2.67 10.40
N ARG A 63 24.80 -3.16 11.63
CA ARG A 63 25.77 -4.22 11.93
C ARG A 63 25.39 -5.59 11.35
N ALA A 64 24.11 -5.79 11.04
CA ALA A 64 23.58 -7.03 10.48
C ALA A 64 23.49 -7.01 8.94
N PHE A 65 23.94 -5.94 8.28
CA PHE A 65 23.87 -5.85 6.82
C PHE A 65 24.68 -6.96 6.13
N PRO A 66 24.08 -7.66 5.15
CA PRO A 66 24.81 -8.43 4.14
C PRO A 66 25.90 -7.59 3.47
N HIS A 67 26.94 -8.25 2.96
CA HIS A 67 28.12 -7.58 2.40
C HIS A 67 27.77 -6.58 1.30
N GLU A 68 26.82 -6.92 0.43
CA GLU A 68 26.28 -6.05 -0.62
C GLU A 68 25.67 -4.75 -0.07
N TYR A 69 25.00 -4.78 1.08
CA TYR A 69 24.39 -3.61 1.71
C TYR A 69 25.40 -2.77 2.50
N VAL A 70 26.48 -3.38 2.98
CA VAL A 70 27.63 -2.64 3.53
C VAL A 70 28.27 -1.79 2.44
N VAL A 71 28.45 -2.34 1.23
CA VAL A 71 29.03 -1.61 0.09
C VAL A 71 28.14 -0.43 -0.31
N THR A 72 26.82 -0.62 -0.43
CA THR A 72 25.90 0.48 -0.79
C THR A 72 25.85 1.56 0.29
N TYR A 73 25.89 1.16 1.57
CA TYR A 73 25.93 2.11 2.67
C TYR A 73 27.22 2.94 2.65
N LEU A 74 28.39 2.32 2.45
CA LEU A 74 29.67 3.04 2.30
C LEU A 74 29.70 3.96 1.07
N ALA A 75 29.11 3.53 -0.04
CA ALA A 75 28.96 4.37 -1.24
C ALA A 75 28.12 5.63 -0.95
N SER A 76 27.04 5.49 -0.18
CA SER A 76 26.22 6.64 0.23
C SER A 76 26.93 7.58 1.22
N VAL A 77 27.80 7.06 2.08
CA VAL A 77 28.68 7.91 2.92
C VAL A 77 29.63 8.73 2.04
N ALA A 78 30.21 8.12 0.99
CA ALA A 78 31.07 8.82 0.05
C ALA A 78 30.31 9.91 -0.73
N GLU A 79 29.10 9.63 -1.18
CA GLU A 79 28.21 10.61 -1.81
C GLU A 79 27.92 11.79 -0.88
N SER A 80 27.49 11.51 0.35
CA SER A 80 27.25 12.51 1.39
C SER A 80 28.47 13.42 1.60
N LEU A 81 29.67 12.83 1.72
CA LEU A 81 30.93 13.57 1.87
C LEU A 81 31.21 14.51 0.69
N ILE A 82 30.99 14.05 -0.54
CA ILE A 82 31.24 14.83 -1.76
C ILE A 82 30.24 15.98 -1.85
N VAL A 83 28.94 15.71 -1.71
CA VAL A 83 27.88 16.71 -1.86
C VAL A 83 28.01 17.81 -0.81
N TRP A 84 28.08 17.45 0.48
CA TRP A 84 28.14 18.43 1.56
C TRP A 84 29.50 19.13 1.62
N GLY A 85 30.60 18.40 1.39
CA GLY A 85 31.94 18.94 1.41
C GLY A 85 32.17 19.99 0.32
N VAL A 86 31.80 19.68 -0.93
CA VAL A 86 31.97 20.62 -2.05
C VAL A 86 31.06 21.84 -1.88
N LEU A 87 29.84 21.66 -1.38
CA LEU A 87 28.89 22.75 -1.15
C LEU A 87 29.35 23.69 0.00
N LEU A 88 29.86 23.14 1.11
CA LEU A 88 30.42 23.95 2.20
C LEU A 88 31.71 24.67 1.78
N TYR A 89 32.57 23.99 1.01
CA TYR A 89 33.78 24.60 0.45
C TYR A 89 33.47 25.78 -0.49
N ALA A 90 32.43 25.65 -1.32
CA ALA A 90 31.92 26.74 -2.15
C ALA A 90 31.35 27.91 -1.31
N ALA A 91 30.63 27.61 -0.24
CA ALA A 91 30.07 28.60 0.70
C ALA A 91 31.16 29.40 1.46
N ALA A 92 32.35 28.82 1.62
CA ALA A 92 33.52 29.43 2.29
C ALA A 92 34.33 30.38 1.39
N ARG A 93 33.96 30.56 0.11
CA ARG A 93 34.66 31.44 -0.82
C ARG A 93 34.70 32.90 -0.33
N ARG A 94 35.82 33.59 -0.57
CA ARG A 94 36.03 34.95 -0.04
C ARG A 94 35.18 36.03 -0.70
N ARG A 95 34.98 35.98 -2.03
CA ARG A 95 34.34 37.04 -2.83
C ARG A 95 33.40 36.47 -3.90
N GLY A 96 32.38 37.23 -4.28
CA GLY A 96 31.42 36.92 -5.35
C GLY A 96 30.08 36.41 -4.85
N ALA A 97 29.02 36.61 -5.64
CA ALA A 97 27.64 36.25 -5.29
C ALA A 97 27.45 34.72 -5.07
N ALA A 98 28.21 33.89 -5.78
CA ALA A 98 28.15 32.43 -5.67
C ALA A 98 28.38 31.90 -4.24
N ARG A 99 29.16 32.61 -3.40
CA ARG A 99 29.38 32.20 -1.99
C ARG A 99 28.10 32.31 -1.15
N HIS A 100 27.23 33.25 -1.49
CA HIS A 100 25.98 33.50 -0.79
C HIS A 100 24.94 32.48 -1.23
N LEU A 101 24.86 32.21 -2.54
CA LEU A 101 24.01 31.16 -3.08
C LEU A 101 24.37 29.78 -2.51
N ALA A 102 25.66 29.40 -2.53
CA ALA A 102 26.12 28.14 -1.96
C ALA A 102 25.87 28.04 -0.45
N ALA A 103 26.02 29.14 0.30
CA ALA A 103 25.71 29.17 1.73
C ALA A 103 24.20 28.99 2.00
N VAL A 104 23.34 29.65 1.24
CA VAL A 104 21.89 29.51 1.36
C VAL A 104 21.46 28.08 1.02
N LEU A 105 21.95 27.54 -0.10
CA LEU A 105 21.70 26.15 -0.50
C LEU A 105 22.19 25.16 0.56
N PHE A 106 23.39 25.34 1.09
CA PHE A 106 23.93 24.49 2.16
C PHE A 106 23.03 24.50 3.40
N VAL A 107 22.66 25.69 3.87
CA VAL A 107 21.84 25.83 5.09
C VAL A 107 20.46 25.22 4.88
N ILE A 108 19.79 25.53 3.78
CA ILE A 108 18.47 24.98 3.46
C ILE A 108 18.57 23.45 3.37
N MET A 109 19.47 22.93 2.53
CA MET A 109 19.51 21.50 2.27
C MET A 109 19.88 20.69 3.51
N VAL A 110 20.86 21.10 4.32
CA VAL A 110 21.21 20.40 5.58
C VAL A 110 20.03 20.44 6.57
N THR A 111 19.34 21.58 6.68
CA THR A 111 18.17 21.72 7.55
C THR A 111 17.06 20.74 7.12
N PHE A 112 16.81 20.64 5.82
CA PHE A 112 15.75 19.81 5.30
C PHE A 112 16.09 18.33 5.28
N THR A 113 17.31 17.93 4.91
CA THR A 113 17.74 16.52 4.88
C THR A 113 17.85 15.95 6.29
N VAL A 114 18.72 16.51 7.14
CA VAL A 114 18.99 15.98 8.50
C VAL A 114 17.77 16.16 9.39
N GLY A 115 17.15 17.34 9.35
CA GLY A 115 15.96 17.63 10.15
C GLY A 115 14.72 16.90 9.64
N GLY A 116 14.61 16.69 8.32
CA GLY A 116 13.46 16.00 7.71
C GLY A 116 13.48 14.53 8.02
N GLN A 117 14.64 13.90 7.90
CA GLN A 117 14.81 12.51 8.31
C GLN A 117 14.66 12.33 9.82
N SER A 118 15.11 13.29 10.62
CA SER A 118 14.92 13.22 12.08
C SER A 118 13.45 13.32 12.48
N TYR A 119 12.70 14.23 11.86
CA TYR A 119 11.26 14.35 12.05
C TYR A 119 10.52 13.08 11.59
N PHE A 120 10.79 12.64 10.36
CA PHE A 120 10.12 11.48 9.77
C PHE A 120 10.43 10.19 10.55
N PHE A 121 11.67 9.99 10.99
CA PHE A 121 12.04 8.83 11.79
C PHE A 121 11.42 8.86 13.20
N GLN A 122 11.26 10.03 13.82
CA GLN A 122 10.55 10.13 15.10
C GLN A 122 9.08 9.75 14.99
N GLN A 123 8.46 10.03 13.83
CA GLN A 123 7.05 9.77 13.61
C GLN A 123 6.77 8.33 13.15
N TYR A 124 7.62 7.80 12.27
CA TYR A 124 7.35 6.56 11.54
C TYR A 124 8.38 5.45 11.78
N HIS A 125 9.41 5.70 12.60
CA HIS A 125 10.52 4.77 12.86
C HIS A 125 11.22 4.23 11.58
N ALA A 126 11.08 4.96 10.49
CA ALA A 126 11.67 4.71 9.18
C ALA A 126 12.15 6.04 8.59
N TYR A 127 13.04 6.01 7.60
CA TYR A 127 13.42 7.22 6.87
C TYR A 127 12.48 7.50 5.70
N LEU A 128 12.33 8.79 5.39
CA LEU A 128 11.68 9.22 4.17
C LEU A 128 12.50 8.69 2.99
N ASN A 129 11.82 7.97 2.10
CA ASN A 129 12.42 7.38 0.91
C ASN A 129 11.59 7.69 -0.34
N VAL A 130 12.09 7.25 -1.50
CA VAL A 130 11.43 7.51 -2.78
C VAL A 130 10.02 6.94 -2.85
N ASP A 131 9.77 5.74 -2.33
CA ASP A 131 8.43 5.14 -2.32
C ASP A 131 7.44 6.08 -1.60
N VAL A 132 7.77 6.55 -0.39
CA VAL A 132 6.92 7.50 0.37
C VAL A 132 6.71 8.82 -0.40
N SER A 133 7.75 9.33 -1.06
CA SER A 133 7.65 10.58 -1.82
C SER A 133 6.80 10.44 -3.09
N VAL A 134 6.79 9.26 -3.70
CA VAL A 134 6.04 8.92 -4.91
C VAL A 134 4.59 8.54 -4.57
N PHE A 135 4.35 7.92 -3.41
CA PHE A 135 3.01 7.70 -2.84
C PHE A 135 2.30 9.02 -2.49
N ALA A 136 3.05 10.09 -2.27
CA ALA A 136 2.53 11.40 -1.93
C ALA A 136 2.21 12.23 -3.18
N SER A 137 1.27 11.78 -4.02
CA SER A 137 0.72 12.58 -5.13
C SER A 137 0.15 13.93 -4.68
N ASN A 138 -0.24 14.04 -3.40
CA ASN A 138 -0.61 15.28 -2.70
C ASN A 138 0.39 15.64 -1.58
N PHE A 139 1.70 15.42 -1.78
CA PHE A 139 2.74 15.67 -0.77
C PHE A 139 2.63 17.05 -0.15
N MET A 140 2.30 18.07 -0.95
CA MET A 140 2.23 19.43 -0.45
C MET A 140 1.03 19.66 0.49
N ASP A 141 -0.13 19.08 0.21
CA ASP A 141 -1.28 19.14 1.12
C ASP A 141 -1.02 18.33 2.39
N SER A 142 -0.35 17.18 2.28
CA SER A 142 0.07 16.38 3.43
C SER A 142 1.08 17.14 4.31
N VAL A 143 2.07 17.78 3.69
CA VAL A 143 3.06 18.61 4.39
C VAL A 143 2.39 19.83 5.03
N LEU A 144 1.49 20.54 4.33
CA LEU A 144 0.79 21.70 4.90
C LEU A 144 -0.12 21.29 6.06
N ASN A 145 -0.90 20.23 5.92
CA ASN A 145 -1.76 19.72 6.99
C ASN A 145 -0.94 19.21 8.18
N GLN A 146 0.15 18.49 7.93
CA GLN A 146 1.06 18.02 8.98
C GLN A 146 1.80 19.18 9.65
N LEU A 147 2.20 20.20 8.90
CA LEU A 147 2.79 21.43 9.45
C LEU A 147 1.79 22.17 10.33
N THR A 148 0.49 22.19 9.98
CA THR A 148 -0.55 22.78 10.84
C THR A 148 -0.83 21.94 12.08
N ALA A 149 -0.83 20.61 11.96
CA ALA A 149 -1.16 19.69 13.05
C ALA A 149 -0.01 19.50 14.06
N ASP A 150 1.24 19.59 13.59
CA ASP A 150 2.41 19.19 14.37
C ASP A 150 3.59 20.17 14.24
N PHE A 151 3.27 21.45 14.11
CA PHE A 151 4.25 22.53 13.94
C PHE A 151 5.36 22.51 15.00
N GLY A 152 5.01 22.17 16.25
CA GLY A 152 5.93 22.18 17.38
C GLY A 152 7.02 21.11 17.31
N ASN A 153 6.69 19.88 16.92
CA ASN A 153 7.72 18.84 16.70
C ASN A 153 8.50 19.10 15.41
N TYR A 154 7.82 19.60 14.38
CA TYR A 154 8.47 19.98 13.13
C TYR A 154 9.57 21.03 13.36
N LEU A 155 9.28 22.10 14.09
CA LEU A 155 10.28 23.13 14.39
C LEU A 155 11.42 22.59 15.27
N ARG A 156 11.12 21.76 16.27
CA ARG A 156 12.11 21.11 17.13
C ARG A 156 13.07 20.21 16.33
N ALA A 157 12.60 19.53 15.29
CA ALA A 157 13.43 18.70 14.43
C ALA A 157 14.32 19.51 13.46
N LYS A 158 13.89 20.72 13.05
CA LYS A 158 14.62 21.57 12.10
C LYS A 158 15.60 22.54 12.74
N LEU A 159 15.33 23.02 13.95
CA LEU A 159 16.14 24.06 14.59
C LEU A 159 17.60 23.63 14.86
N PRO A 160 17.89 22.42 15.41
CA PRO A 160 19.28 21.99 15.60
C PRO A 160 20.11 21.91 14.30
N PRO A 161 19.66 21.25 13.21
CA PRO A 161 20.45 21.21 11.97
C PRO A 161 20.56 22.58 11.30
N LEU A 162 19.58 23.46 11.45
CA LEU A 162 19.66 24.86 10.99
C LEU A 162 20.81 25.61 11.69
N LEU A 163 20.84 25.58 13.02
CA LEU A 163 21.89 26.23 13.81
C LEU A 163 23.26 25.64 13.51
N LEU A 164 23.35 24.31 13.38
CA LEU A 164 24.56 23.62 12.96
C LEU A 164 25.04 24.12 11.60
N ALA A 165 24.16 24.16 10.59
CA ALA A 165 24.54 24.55 9.24
C ALA A 165 25.01 26.00 9.15
N VAL A 166 24.33 26.92 9.85
CA VAL A 166 24.74 28.33 9.95
C VAL A 166 26.10 28.45 10.63
N GLY A 167 26.29 27.74 11.74
CA GLY A 167 27.57 27.68 12.48
C GLY A 167 28.71 27.14 11.62
N LEU A 168 28.46 26.10 10.82
CA LEU A 168 29.43 25.52 9.90
C LEU A 168 29.83 26.49 8.79
N VAL A 169 28.88 27.21 8.19
CA VAL A 169 29.19 28.24 7.18
C VAL A 169 30.03 29.37 7.79
N TRP A 170 29.68 29.83 9.00
CA TRP A 170 30.45 30.84 9.70
C TRP A 170 31.87 30.36 9.99
N ALA A 171 32.03 29.17 10.59
CA ALA A 171 33.32 28.59 10.92
C ALA A 171 34.17 28.33 9.68
N ALA A 172 33.57 27.80 8.61
CA ALA A 172 34.23 27.56 7.33
C ALA A 172 34.78 28.86 6.73
N ARG A 173 34.05 29.98 6.80
CA ARG A 173 34.53 31.29 6.32
C ARG A 173 35.69 31.86 7.14
N GLN A 174 35.79 31.52 8.42
CA GLN A 174 36.91 31.96 9.28
C GLN A 174 38.17 31.11 9.06
N VAL A 175 37.99 29.80 8.94
CA VAL A 175 39.07 28.82 8.92
C VAL A 175 39.56 28.59 7.49
N MET A 176 38.65 28.28 6.57
CA MET A 176 38.97 27.93 5.19
C MET A 176 39.37 29.17 4.39
N ARG A 177 40.42 29.02 3.57
CA ARG A 177 40.93 30.06 2.68
C ARG A 177 41.10 29.47 1.29
N PRO A 178 40.01 29.06 0.63
CA PRO A 178 40.09 28.33 -0.63
C PRO A 178 40.72 29.22 -1.72
N PRO A 179 41.64 28.68 -2.54
CA PRO A 179 42.22 29.44 -3.65
C PRO A 179 41.15 29.82 -4.69
N SER A 180 41.43 30.83 -5.51
CA SER A 180 40.46 31.40 -6.45
C SER A 180 39.90 30.35 -7.43
N LEU A 181 40.76 29.60 -8.11
CA LEU A 181 40.35 28.63 -9.13
C LEU A 181 39.57 27.43 -8.56
N PRO A 182 40.03 26.69 -7.53
CA PRO A 182 39.26 25.60 -6.93
C PRO A 182 37.92 26.05 -6.34
N SER A 183 37.85 27.26 -5.76
CA SER A 183 36.58 27.79 -5.23
C SER A 183 35.60 28.21 -6.32
N GLN A 184 36.08 28.59 -7.51
CA GLN A 184 35.25 28.84 -8.68
C GLN A 184 34.68 27.53 -9.23
N ILE A 185 35.53 26.51 -9.36
CA ILE A 185 35.12 25.16 -9.79
C ILE A 185 34.09 24.59 -8.82
N ALA A 186 34.36 24.61 -7.51
CA ALA A 186 33.42 24.14 -6.49
C ALA A 186 32.10 24.91 -6.53
N GLY A 187 32.13 26.23 -6.78
CA GLY A 187 30.91 27.03 -6.92
C GLY A 187 30.05 26.65 -8.13
N ALA A 188 30.65 26.20 -9.23
CA ALA A 188 29.94 25.74 -10.41
C ALA A 188 29.48 24.27 -10.27
N VAL A 189 30.29 23.43 -9.64
CA VAL A 189 30.05 21.99 -9.50
C VAL A 189 29.10 21.65 -8.36
N ALA A 190 29.08 22.42 -7.26
CA ALA A 190 28.25 22.09 -6.09
C ALA A 190 26.75 21.98 -6.41
N PRO A 191 26.12 22.91 -7.18
CA PRO A 191 24.72 22.77 -7.56
C PRO A 191 24.48 21.57 -8.47
N LEU A 192 25.45 21.23 -9.34
CA LEU A 192 25.36 20.08 -10.24
C LEU A 192 25.45 18.76 -9.47
N LEU A 193 26.35 18.67 -8.48
CA LEU A 193 26.44 17.49 -7.61
C LEU A 193 25.19 17.33 -6.75
N LEU A 194 24.67 18.43 -6.20
CA LEU A 194 23.41 18.40 -5.45
C LEU A 194 22.25 17.94 -6.35
N ALA A 195 22.13 18.49 -7.56
CA ALA A 195 21.13 18.04 -8.52
C ALA A 195 21.33 16.57 -8.90
N ALA A 196 22.57 16.13 -9.13
CA ALA A 196 22.87 14.74 -9.46
C ALA A 196 22.50 13.77 -8.33
N SER A 197 22.69 14.15 -7.06
CA SER A 197 22.33 13.33 -5.89
C SER A 197 20.85 12.97 -5.81
N PHE A 198 19.97 13.75 -6.46
CA PHE A 198 18.56 13.42 -6.59
C PHE A 198 18.32 12.18 -7.47
N PHE A 199 19.28 11.83 -8.33
CA PHE A 199 19.18 10.74 -9.30
C PHE A 199 20.09 9.57 -9.00
N VAL A 200 20.99 9.69 -8.02
CA VAL A 200 21.85 8.58 -7.60
C VAL A 200 20.96 7.49 -6.99
N PRO A 201 21.02 6.23 -7.49
CA PRO A 201 20.25 5.14 -6.91
C PRO A 201 20.68 4.86 -5.47
N THR A 202 19.71 4.77 -4.57
CA THR A 202 19.92 4.37 -3.17
C THR A 202 19.28 3.02 -2.90
N GLN A 203 19.76 2.27 -1.92
CA GLN A 203 19.04 1.10 -1.41
C GLN A 203 18.02 1.58 -0.38
N TYR A 204 16.79 1.79 -0.84
CA TYR A 204 15.73 2.42 -0.05
C TYR A 204 14.61 1.47 0.40
N ARG A 205 14.58 0.24 -0.11
CA ARG A 205 13.65 -0.84 0.26
C ARG A 205 14.32 -1.79 1.28
N SER A 206 13.57 -2.78 1.78
CA SER A 206 13.95 -3.84 2.74
C SER A 206 14.78 -3.37 3.94
N GLU A 207 16.08 -3.11 3.75
CA GLU A 207 17.04 -2.74 4.79
C GLU A 207 17.36 -1.24 4.88
N GLN A 208 16.97 -0.42 3.90
CA GLN A 208 17.33 1.00 3.79
C GLN A 208 18.85 1.23 3.94
N ALA A 209 19.65 0.51 3.15
CA ALA A 209 21.11 0.47 3.22
C ALA A 209 21.79 1.67 2.52
N SER A 210 21.33 2.87 2.84
CA SER A 210 21.93 4.16 2.45
C SER A 210 21.80 5.15 3.60
N THR A 211 22.68 6.15 3.67
CA THR A 211 22.63 7.14 4.75
C THR A 211 21.35 7.98 4.67
N PRO A 212 20.84 8.49 5.80
CA PRO A 212 19.54 9.16 5.84
C PRO A 212 19.45 10.37 4.90
N ASP A 213 20.53 11.13 4.80
CA ASP A 213 20.61 12.32 3.96
C ASP A 213 20.57 12.00 2.47
N THR A 214 21.25 10.95 1.99
CA THR A 214 21.17 10.53 0.58
C THR A 214 19.81 9.92 0.25
N LEU A 215 19.21 9.17 1.18
CA LEU A 215 17.81 8.71 1.06
C LEU A 215 16.85 9.89 0.88
N TYR A 216 17.06 10.98 1.63
CA TYR A 216 16.23 12.18 1.51
C TYR A 216 16.41 12.86 0.15
N LEU A 217 17.66 13.01 -0.31
CA LEU A 217 17.98 13.62 -1.60
C LEU A 217 17.37 12.79 -2.75
N ASN A 218 17.50 11.46 -2.69
CA ASN A 218 16.88 10.55 -3.65
C ASN A 218 15.34 10.63 -3.62
N ALA A 219 14.73 10.75 -2.44
CA ALA A 219 13.28 10.91 -2.29
C ALA A 219 12.78 12.22 -2.93
N VAL A 220 13.48 13.34 -2.69
CA VAL A 220 13.17 14.62 -3.36
C VAL A 220 13.29 14.47 -4.88
N GLY A 221 14.31 13.76 -5.36
CA GLY A 221 14.47 13.43 -6.78
C GLY A 221 13.35 12.56 -7.33
N GLY A 222 12.85 11.59 -6.56
CA GLY A 222 11.67 10.80 -6.88
C GLY A 222 10.42 11.65 -7.11
N LEU A 223 10.16 12.59 -6.19
CA LEU A 223 9.06 13.54 -6.31
C LEU A 223 9.23 14.47 -7.52
N LEU A 224 10.43 15.00 -7.77
CA LEU A 224 10.70 15.84 -8.93
C LEU A 224 10.51 15.08 -10.24
N ARG A 225 11.02 13.85 -10.33
CA ARG A 225 10.84 12.99 -11.50
C ARG A 225 9.36 12.67 -11.74
N THR A 226 8.61 12.44 -10.68
CA THR A 226 7.15 12.29 -10.70
C THR A 226 6.46 13.54 -11.23
N GLN A 227 6.71 14.71 -10.65
CA GLN A 227 6.06 15.98 -11.01
C GLN A 227 6.41 16.46 -12.44
N LEU A 228 7.62 16.13 -12.89
CA LEU A 228 8.10 16.46 -14.24
C LEU A 228 7.73 15.39 -15.29
N GLY A 229 7.04 14.31 -14.90
CA GLY A 229 6.68 13.21 -15.81
C GLY A 229 7.88 12.42 -16.35
N LEU A 230 9.04 12.47 -15.67
CA LEU A 230 10.29 11.81 -16.06
C LEU A 230 10.38 10.35 -15.58
N THR A 231 9.47 9.92 -14.69
CA THR A 231 9.34 8.52 -14.28
C THR A 231 7.89 8.11 -14.11
N ASP A 232 7.56 6.94 -14.66
CA ASP A 232 6.29 6.24 -14.45
C ASP A 232 6.12 5.67 -13.03
N GLN A 233 7.05 5.93 -12.11
CA GLN A 233 6.86 5.48 -10.72
C GLN A 233 5.65 6.16 -10.05
N SER A 234 5.21 7.31 -10.58
CA SER A 234 3.92 7.94 -10.26
C SER A 234 2.75 7.55 -11.15
N ASN A 235 2.96 6.63 -12.10
CA ASN A 235 1.94 6.09 -13.01
C ASN A 235 1.30 4.80 -12.51
N GLN A 236 1.54 4.41 -11.25
CA GLN A 236 0.67 3.41 -10.62
C GLN A 236 -0.72 4.03 -10.45
N LEU A 237 -1.67 3.61 -11.29
CA LEU A 237 -3.08 3.90 -11.10
C LEU A 237 -3.43 3.47 -9.67
N ARG A 238 -3.81 4.42 -8.83
CA ARG A 238 -4.29 4.19 -7.48
C ARG A 238 -5.67 4.85 -7.33
N PRO A 239 -6.46 4.41 -6.34
CA PRO A 239 -7.72 5.05 -6.04
C PRO A 239 -7.51 6.55 -5.76
N ARG A 240 -8.36 7.38 -6.39
CA ARG A 240 -8.46 8.82 -6.14
C ARG A 240 -9.74 9.11 -5.34
N ALA A 241 -9.91 10.36 -4.92
CA ALA A 241 -11.15 10.77 -4.30
C ALA A 241 -12.32 10.61 -5.28
N ARG A 242 -13.42 10.01 -4.80
CA ARG A 242 -14.63 9.79 -5.60
C ARG A 242 -15.57 10.99 -5.56
N GLN A 243 -16.33 11.14 -6.64
CA GLN A 243 -17.50 12.02 -6.71
C GLN A 243 -18.62 11.22 -7.39
N SER A 244 -19.48 10.60 -6.57
CA SER A 244 -20.56 9.75 -7.09
C SER A 244 -21.52 10.57 -7.97
N LEU A 245 -21.99 9.96 -9.06
CA LEU A 245 -23.13 10.44 -9.82
C LEU A 245 -24.36 10.53 -8.88
N PRO A 246 -25.20 11.56 -9.03
CA PRO A 246 -26.33 11.76 -8.13
C PRO A 246 -27.40 10.69 -8.34
N VAL A 247 -27.71 9.92 -7.30
CA VAL A 247 -28.86 9.01 -7.29
C VAL A 247 -30.15 9.82 -7.08
N PRO A 248 -31.16 9.71 -7.96
CA PRO A 248 -32.43 10.40 -7.78
C PRO A 248 -33.13 9.91 -6.50
N PRO A 249 -33.99 10.73 -5.85
CA PRO A 249 -34.78 10.25 -4.72
C PRO A 249 -35.57 9.00 -5.10
N LEU A 250 -35.44 7.93 -4.32
CA LEU A 250 -36.04 6.63 -4.60
C LEU A 250 -37.28 6.39 -3.75
N THR A 251 -38.09 5.41 -4.16
CA THR A 251 -39.25 4.99 -3.37
C THR A 251 -39.19 3.49 -3.22
N ARG A 252 -39.16 3.04 -1.96
CA ARG A 252 -39.15 1.63 -1.62
C ARG A 252 -40.42 0.97 -2.15
N ALA A 253 -40.26 -0.15 -2.84
CA ALA A 253 -41.34 -1.05 -3.21
C ALA A 253 -42.00 -1.66 -1.97
N SER A 254 -43.16 -2.30 -2.16
CA SER A 254 -43.88 -3.02 -1.09
C SER A 254 -43.20 -4.36 -0.75
N VAL A 255 -41.93 -4.32 -0.34
CA VAL A 255 -41.16 -5.45 0.17
C VAL A 255 -41.06 -5.38 1.71
N PRO A 256 -40.80 -6.50 2.41
CA PRO A 256 -40.54 -6.48 3.84
C PRO A 256 -39.49 -5.44 4.24
N LYS A 257 -39.68 -4.78 5.39
CA LYS A 257 -38.66 -3.87 5.95
C LYS A 257 -37.44 -4.69 6.37
N ARG A 258 -36.28 -4.38 5.80
CA ARG A 258 -35.02 -5.10 5.97
C ARG A 258 -33.90 -4.12 6.32
N ASN A 259 -33.05 -4.52 7.25
CA ASN A 259 -31.69 -4.00 7.35
C ASN A 259 -30.78 -4.90 6.52
N VAL A 260 -29.65 -4.36 6.06
CA VAL A 260 -28.63 -5.12 5.34
C VAL A 260 -27.30 -4.99 6.07
N LEU A 261 -26.75 -6.12 6.53
CA LEU A 261 -25.37 -6.19 6.99
C LEU A 261 -24.55 -6.89 5.91
N TYR A 262 -23.66 -6.15 5.28
CA TYR A 262 -22.80 -6.66 4.21
C TYR A 262 -21.38 -6.88 4.75
N VAL A 263 -20.98 -8.14 4.88
CA VAL A 263 -19.67 -8.57 5.39
C VAL A 263 -18.77 -8.95 4.22
N ILE A 264 -17.62 -8.28 4.12
CA ILE A 264 -16.62 -8.48 3.08
C ILE A 264 -15.32 -8.92 3.74
N LEU A 265 -14.82 -10.07 3.32
CA LEU A 265 -13.53 -10.60 3.75
C LEU A 265 -12.44 -10.23 2.76
N GLU A 266 -11.21 -10.38 3.21
CA GLU A 266 -9.99 -10.10 2.47
C GLU A 266 -9.29 -11.41 2.12
N SER A 267 -9.07 -11.67 0.83
CA SER A 267 -8.26 -12.80 0.34
C SER A 267 -8.73 -14.20 0.79
N VAL A 268 -10.01 -14.40 1.12
CA VAL A 268 -10.58 -15.68 1.58
C VAL A 268 -11.07 -16.54 0.40
N ARG A 269 -10.48 -17.73 0.26
CA ARG A 269 -10.87 -18.75 -0.74
C ARG A 269 -12.19 -19.44 -0.40
N ALA A 270 -12.95 -19.81 -1.42
CA ALA A 270 -14.14 -20.66 -1.27
C ALA A 270 -13.83 -21.97 -0.52
N ASP A 271 -12.75 -22.67 -0.90
CA ASP A 271 -12.33 -23.95 -0.31
C ASP A 271 -11.73 -23.82 1.11
N ALA A 272 -11.46 -22.60 1.57
CA ALA A 272 -11.02 -22.30 2.93
C ALA A 272 -12.21 -22.05 3.88
N THR A 273 -13.45 -22.16 3.41
CA THR A 273 -14.66 -21.91 4.22
C THR A 273 -15.67 -23.04 4.13
N CYS A 274 -16.67 -23.01 5.01
CA CYS A 274 -17.87 -23.84 4.94
C CYS A 274 -18.99 -23.01 4.31
N ILE A 275 -19.08 -22.95 2.97
CA ILE A 275 -20.09 -22.12 2.29
C ILE A 275 -21.50 -22.58 2.68
N GLU A 276 -21.78 -23.88 2.55
CA GLU A 276 -23.00 -24.50 3.06
C GLU A 276 -22.83 -25.05 4.46
N HIS A 277 -23.95 -25.23 5.17
CA HIS A 277 -23.92 -25.84 6.49
C HIS A 277 -23.48 -27.31 6.39
N ASP A 278 -22.31 -27.60 6.96
CA ASP A 278 -21.81 -28.96 7.13
C ASP A 278 -21.37 -29.16 8.59
N PRO A 279 -22.08 -30.00 9.37
CA PRO A 279 -21.71 -30.29 10.77
C PRO A 279 -20.27 -30.81 10.97
N LYS A 280 -19.62 -31.30 9.92
CA LYS A 280 -18.23 -31.80 9.97
C LYS A 280 -17.19 -30.77 9.56
N CYS A 281 -17.60 -29.62 9.01
CA CYS A 281 -16.67 -28.64 8.51
C CYS A 281 -16.01 -27.84 9.66
N GLN A 282 -14.68 -27.84 9.68
CA GLN A 282 -13.86 -27.22 10.73
C GLN A 282 -13.21 -25.90 10.31
N ARG A 283 -13.37 -25.47 9.04
CA ARG A 283 -12.65 -24.30 8.48
C ARG A 283 -13.19 -22.98 9.03
N THR A 284 -14.50 -22.77 8.90
CA THR A 284 -15.25 -21.64 9.47
C THR A 284 -16.33 -22.18 10.41
N GLU A 285 -15.86 -22.91 11.44
CA GLU A 285 -16.71 -23.71 12.32
C GLU A 285 -17.75 -22.88 13.10
N ALA A 286 -17.40 -21.67 13.53
CA ALA A 286 -18.24 -20.85 14.40
C ALA A 286 -19.43 -20.25 13.64
N THR A 287 -19.21 -19.65 12.46
CA THR A 287 -20.33 -19.21 11.62
C THR A 287 -21.13 -20.38 11.09
N ASN A 288 -20.47 -21.50 10.75
CA ASN A 288 -21.14 -22.70 10.28
C ASN A 288 -22.16 -23.24 11.29
N LYS A 289 -21.83 -23.25 12.58
CA LYS A 289 -22.75 -23.61 13.68
C LYS A 289 -23.83 -22.56 13.94
N LEU A 290 -23.48 -21.27 13.83
CA LEU A 290 -24.38 -20.17 14.14
C LEU A 290 -25.49 -19.99 13.11
N LEU A 291 -25.22 -20.33 11.84
CA LEU A 291 -26.08 -19.99 10.69
C LEU A 291 -26.44 -21.22 9.85
N PRO A 292 -27.13 -22.25 10.40
CA PRO A 292 -27.41 -23.49 9.67
C PRO A 292 -28.36 -23.32 8.48
N GLU A 293 -29.22 -22.31 8.51
CA GLU A 293 -30.26 -22.06 7.50
C GLU A 293 -29.85 -21.06 6.40
N ARG A 294 -28.56 -20.68 6.34
CA ARG A 294 -28.05 -19.75 5.32
C ARG A 294 -28.23 -20.32 3.91
N PHE A 295 -28.45 -19.44 2.94
CA PHE A 295 -28.49 -19.77 1.51
C PHE A 295 -27.05 -19.78 0.96
N PRO A 296 -26.49 -20.95 0.57
CA PRO A 296 -25.13 -21.04 0.06
C PRO A 296 -25.07 -20.81 -1.45
N PHE A 297 -23.99 -20.17 -1.91
CA PHE A 297 -23.68 -20.01 -3.34
C PHE A 297 -22.30 -20.59 -3.62
N THR A 298 -22.26 -21.82 -4.11
CA THR A 298 -21.03 -22.64 -4.19
C THR A 298 -20.11 -22.22 -5.34
N GLN A 299 -20.62 -21.40 -6.27
CA GLN A 299 -19.98 -21.07 -7.54
C GLN A 299 -19.80 -19.53 -7.73
N MET A 300 -19.58 -18.77 -6.66
CA MET A 300 -19.32 -17.32 -6.72
C MET A 300 -17.86 -16.99 -7.09
N ARG A 301 -17.65 -16.14 -8.10
CA ARG A 301 -16.33 -15.63 -8.50
C ARG A 301 -16.19 -14.13 -8.29
N SER A 302 -15.04 -13.72 -7.77
CA SER A 302 -14.56 -12.37 -7.96
C SER A 302 -14.19 -12.14 -9.43
N MET A 303 -14.29 -10.90 -9.89
CA MET A 303 -14.00 -10.54 -11.28
C MET A 303 -12.53 -10.13 -11.45
N ASP A 304 -11.76 -10.23 -10.38
CA ASP A 304 -10.40 -9.74 -10.26
C ASP A 304 -9.73 -10.41 -9.05
N SER A 305 -8.40 -10.34 -9.00
CA SER A 305 -7.59 -10.88 -7.91
C SER A 305 -6.99 -9.78 -7.04
N CYS A 306 -7.69 -8.64 -6.86
CA CYS A 306 -7.16 -7.49 -6.13
C CYS A 306 -8.23 -6.69 -5.37
N THR A 307 -8.04 -6.53 -4.05
CA THR A 307 -8.92 -5.79 -3.13
C THR A 307 -9.48 -4.50 -3.71
N ALA A 308 -8.64 -3.61 -4.26
CA ALA A 308 -9.08 -2.31 -4.74
C ALA A 308 -10.03 -2.39 -5.95
N ILE A 309 -9.86 -3.39 -6.81
CA ILE A 309 -10.73 -3.63 -7.96
C ILE A 309 -12.01 -4.30 -7.48
N SER A 310 -11.88 -5.33 -6.64
CA SER A 310 -13.00 -6.06 -6.05
C SER A 310 -13.96 -5.17 -5.29
N LEU A 311 -13.48 -4.26 -4.44
CA LEU A 311 -14.33 -3.30 -3.73
C LEU A 311 -15.05 -2.35 -4.69
N ALA A 312 -14.39 -1.93 -5.77
CA ALA A 312 -15.02 -1.11 -6.79
C ALA A 312 -16.15 -1.87 -7.49
N VAL A 313 -15.95 -3.15 -7.82
CA VAL A 313 -16.98 -4.00 -8.45
C VAL A 313 -18.13 -4.31 -7.48
N LEU A 314 -17.84 -4.83 -6.29
CA LEU A 314 -18.83 -5.24 -5.30
C LEU A 314 -19.79 -4.11 -4.89
N TRP A 315 -19.27 -2.88 -4.75
CA TRP A 315 -20.07 -1.76 -4.27
C TRP A 315 -20.80 -1.01 -5.38
N SER A 316 -20.29 -1.05 -6.61
CA SER A 316 -20.89 -0.33 -7.75
C SER A 316 -21.75 -1.22 -8.65
N GLY A 317 -21.46 -2.52 -8.69
CA GLY A 317 -22.00 -3.49 -9.64
C GLY A 317 -21.45 -3.37 -11.06
N VAL A 318 -20.53 -2.45 -11.36
CA VAL A 318 -19.97 -2.30 -12.71
C VAL A 318 -18.80 -3.25 -12.95
N ARG A 319 -18.45 -3.47 -14.23
CA ARG A 319 -17.34 -4.35 -14.62
C ARG A 319 -15.98 -3.79 -14.20
N PRO A 320 -14.98 -4.64 -13.91
CA PRO A 320 -13.62 -4.19 -13.54
C PRO A 320 -12.91 -3.46 -14.68
N ILE A 321 -13.31 -3.70 -15.93
CA ILE A 321 -12.75 -3.09 -17.15
C ILE A 321 -13.34 -1.73 -17.51
N GLU A 322 -14.29 -1.20 -16.71
CA GLU A 322 -14.84 0.12 -16.97
C GLU A 322 -13.76 1.20 -16.85
N SER A 323 -14.03 2.37 -17.44
CA SER A 323 -13.09 3.48 -17.42
C SER A 323 -12.73 3.89 -15.98
N ARG A 324 -11.54 4.47 -15.80
CA ARG A 324 -11.15 5.03 -14.50
C ARG A 324 -12.18 6.01 -13.96
N ASP A 325 -12.76 6.84 -14.82
CA ASP A 325 -13.77 7.81 -14.42
C ASP A 325 -15.03 7.09 -13.94
N THR A 326 -15.54 6.12 -14.70
CA THR A 326 -16.68 5.27 -14.30
C THR A 326 -16.45 4.63 -12.93
N LEU A 327 -15.29 4.00 -12.69
CA LEU A 327 -14.99 3.33 -11.41
C LEU A 327 -14.86 4.29 -10.22
N HIS A 328 -14.70 5.60 -10.45
CA HIS A 328 -14.65 6.62 -9.38
C HIS A 328 -15.92 7.46 -9.26
N GLU A 329 -16.80 7.42 -10.26
CA GLU A 329 -18.01 8.25 -10.33
C GLU A 329 -19.30 7.43 -10.24
N TRP A 330 -19.29 6.15 -10.60
CA TRP A 330 -20.52 5.35 -10.56
C TRP A 330 -21.06 5.23 -9.13
N PRO A 331 -22.38 5.40 -8.89
CA PRO A 331 -22.92 5.34 -7.53
C PRO A 331 -22.65 3.99 -6.88
N LEU A 332 -22.35 4.01 -5.58
CA LEU A 332 -22.14 2.83 -4.77
C LEU A 332 -23.42 2.47 -4.00
N VAL A 333 -23.48 1.25 -3.46
CA VAL A 333 -24.57 0.80 -2.57
C VAL A 333 -24.92 1.80 -1.46
N PHE A 334 -23.95 2.57 -0.96
CA PHE A 334 -24.16 3.65 0.02
C PHE A 334 -24.96 4.83 -0.53
N ASP A 335 -24.69 5.25 -1.77
CA ASP A 335 -25.38 6.36 -2.42
C ASP A 335 -26.87 6.01 -2.63
N TYR A 336 -27.15 4.76 -2.99
CA TYR A 336 -28.53 4.26 -3.11
C TYR A 336 -29.22 4.13 -1.75
N ALA A 337 -28.51 3.67 -0.71
CA ALA A 337 -29.02 3.62 0.65
C ALA A 337 -29.43 5.01 1.14
N HIS A 338 -28.57 6.02 0.93
CA HIS A 338 -28.89 7.41 1.22
C HIS A 338 -30.11 7.93 0.46
N ALA A 339 -30.22 7.63 -0.83
CA ALA A 339 -31.38 8.04 -1.64
C ALA A 339 -32.70 7.38 -1.18
N LEU A 340 -32.62 6.28 -0.42
CA LEU A 340 -33.75 5.59 0.20
C LEU A 340 -33.99 6.00 1.66
N GLY A 341 -33.16 6.87 2.24
CA GLY A 341 -33.23 7.23 3.65
C GLY A 341 -32.84 6.10 4.61
N TYR A 342 -31.97 5.19 4.16
CA TYR A 342 -31.36 4.19 5.05
C TYR A 342 -30.26 4.85 5.88
N HIS A 343 -30.18 4.48 7.15
CA HIS A 343 -29.00 4.79 7.96
C HIS A 343 -27.81 3.97 7.46
N THR A 344 -26.63 4.57 7.44
CA THR A 344 -25.46 3.94 6.83
C THR A 344 -24.26 3.82 7.77
N ALA A 345 -23.57 2.69 7.68
CA ALA A 345 -22.33 2.45 8.41
C ALA A 345 -21.26 1.81 7.52
N TYR A 346 -20.01 2.23 7.70
CA TYR A 346 -18.84 1.53 7.14
C TYR A 346 -17.79 1.33 8.23
N TRP A 347 -17.58 0.07 8.59
CA TRP A 347 -16.64 -0.32 9.64
C TRP A 347 -15.59 -1.26 9.07
N THR A 348 -14.32 -0.94 9.28
CA THR A 348 -13.25 -1.72 8.68
C THR A 348 -12.02 -1.85 9.57
N SER A 349 -11.40 -3.03 9.54
CA SER A 349 -10.10 -3.28 10.13
C SER A 349 -8.95 -2.91 9.18
N GLN A 350 -9.23 -2.54 7.94
CA GLN A 350 -8.21 -2.18 6.94
C GLN A 350 -7.55 -0.84 7.29
N ASN A 351 -6.22 -0.80 7.17
CA ASN A 351 -5.51 0.47 7.27
C ASN A 351 -5.74 1.29 6.01
N MET A 352 -6.39 2.45 6.16
CA MET A 352 -6.80 3.29 5.03
C MET A 352 -5.61 3.92 4.25
N MET A 353 -4.41 3.88 4.82
CA MET A 353 -3.20 4.31 4.10
C MET A 353 -2.75 3.27 3.06
N PHE A 354 -3.08 2.00 3.25
CA PHE A 354 -2.80 0.95 2.29
C PHE A 354 -3.45 1.27 0.94
N GLY A 355 -2.67 1.15 -0.13
CA GLY A 355 -3.17 1.36 -1.49
C GLY A 355 -3.81 2.74 -1.74
N ASN A 356 -3.63 3.73 -0.84
CA ASN A 356 -4.30 5.03 -0.88
C ASN A 356 -5.85 4.97 -0.77
N VAL A 357 -6.41 3.89 -0.21
CA VAL A 357 -7.87 3.66 -0.16
C VAL A 357 -8.63 4.75 0.61
N ARG A 358 -7.98 5.46 1.55
CA ARG A 358 -8.57 6.60 2.28
C ARG A 358 -9.25 7.63 1.37
N LEU A 359 -8.73 7.84 0.16
CA LEU A 359 -9.32 8.81 -0.78
C LEU A 359 -10.60 8.27 -1.39
N TRP A 360 -10.61 6.99 -1.77
CA TRP A 360 -11.74 6.35 -2.42
C TRP A 360 -12.95 6.27 -1.50
N VAL A 361 -12.73 5.97 -0.22
CA VAL A 361 -13.78 5.92 0.81
C VAL A 361 -14.08 7.27 1.49
N LYS A 362 -13.35 8.34 1.14
CA LYS A 362 -13.47 9.65 1.82
C LYS A 362 -14.90 10.21 1.78
N ASN A 363 -15.57 10.02 0.65
CA ASN A 363 -16.85 10.62 0.32
C ASN A 363 -17.98 9.59 0.24
N LEU A 364 -17.92 8.48 1.00
CA LEU A 364 -19.02 7.51 1.05
C LEU A 364 -20.33 8.08 1.63
N GLY A 365 -20.23 9.20 2.35
CA GLY A 365 -21.38 9.84 2.98
C GLY A 365 -21.89 9.14 4.24
N VAL A 366 -21.28 8.02 4.67
CA VAL A 366 -21.80 7.23 5.79
C VAL A 366 -21.91 8.01 7.11
N GLU A 367 -22.98 7.75 7.87
CA GLU A 367 -23.24 8.38 9.16
C GLU A 367 -22.30 7.83 10.25
N HIS A 368 -22.09 6.52 10.24
CA HIS A 368 -21.21 5.85 11.19
C HIS A 368 -19.98 5.28 10.47
N ARG A 369 -18.80 5.60 10.97
CA ARG A 369 -17.54 5.04 10.44
C ARG A 369 -16.55 4.71 11.53
N VAL A 370 -15.76 3.67 11.27
CA VAL A 370 -14.54 3.37 12.04
C VAL A 370 -13.54 2.70 11.12
N THR A 371 -12.28 3.09 11.26
CA THR A 371 -11.16 2.57 10.47
C THR A 371 -10.12 1.92 11.37
N ALA A 372 -9.16 1.18 10.80
CA ALA A 372 -8.15 0.47 11.58
C ALA A 372 -7.43 1.35 12.61
N THR A 373 -6.99 2.54 12.22
CA THR A 373 -6.22 3.43 13.09
C THR A 373 -7.05 4.06 14.22
N GLU A 374 -8.38 4.03 14.10
CA GLU A 374 -9.31 4.43 15.16
C GLU A 374 -9.60 3.26 16.12
N LEU A 375 -9.61 2.03 15.61
CA LEU A 375 -9.74 0.80 16.41
C LEU A 375 -8.46 0.51 17.20
N ASP A 376 -7.30 0.65 16.55
CA ASP A 376 -5.98 0.46 17.10
C ASP A 376 -5.02 1.51 16.49
N PRO A 377 -4.53 2.49 17.26
CA PRO A 377 -3.58 3.49 16.77
C PRO A 377 -2.27 2.90 16.24
N ALA A 378 -1.94 1.66 16.60
CA ALA A 378 -0.76 0.92 16.13
C ALA A 378 -1.07 -0.05 14.98
N ALA A 379 -2.27 0.02 14.38
CA ALA A 379 -2.69 -0.84 13.28
C ALA A 379 -1.63 -0.89 12.16
N ASP A 380 -1.26 -2.10 11.78
CA ASP A 380 -0.26 -2.36 10.74
C ASP A 380 -0.73 -1.82 9.38
N LEU A 381 0.20 -1.47 8.50
CA LEU A 381 -0.15 -0.93 7.19
C LEU A 381 -0.81 -1.99 6.30
N ASP A 382 -0.32 -3.22 6.32
CA ASP A 382 -0.76 -4.31 5.45
C ASP A 382 -1.92 -5.09 6.09
N MET A 383 -1.77 -5.53 7.35
CA MET A 383 -2.78 -6.36 8.03
C MET A 383 -3.95 -5.56 8.63
N GLY A 384 -3.73 -4.28 8.91
CA GLY A 384 -4.70 -3.43 9.59
C GLY A 384 -4.77 -3.66 11.11
N ALA A 385 -5.93 -3.37 11.70
CA ALA A 385 -6.18 -3.56 13.13
C ALA A 385 -6.57 -5.02 13.41
N PRO A 386 -6.21 -5.59 14.59
CA PRO A 386 -6.73 -6.89 15.00
C PRO A 386 -8.26 -6.95 14.95
N GLU A 387 -8.81 -7.91 14.21
CA GLU A 387 -10.26 -8.00 13.92
C GLU A 387 -11.13 -8.22 15.16
N LYS A 388 -10.54 -8.64 16.29
CA LYS A 388 -11.22 -8.62 17.59
C LYS A 388 -11.77 -7.24 17.94
N TYR A 389 -11.03 -6.16 17.63
CA TYR A 389 -11.46 -4.79 17.92
C TYR A 389 -12.59 -4.35 16.98
N LEU A 390 -12.51 -4.72 15.70
CA LEU A 390 -13.60 -4.49 14.75
C LEU A 390 -14.87 -5.23 15.19
N ALA A 391 -14.77 -6.53 15.49
CA ALA A 391 -15.91 -7.32 15.94
C ALA A 391 -16.53 -6.76 17.23
N GLU A 392 -15.72 -6.32 18.19
CA GLU A 392 -16.20 -5.66 19.41
C GLU A 392 -16.86 -4.32 19.15
N HIS A 393 -16.37 -3.55 18.18
CA HIS A 393 -17.01 -2.31 17.74
C HIS A 393 -18.37 -2.62 17.11
N VAL A 394 -18.44 -3.55 16.17
CA VAL A 394 -19.69 -3.96 15.51
C VAL A 394 -20.70 -4.48 16.55
N SER A 395 -20.29 -5.38 17.44
CA SER A 395 -21.16 -5.92 18.50
C SER A 395 -21.78 -4.85 19.39
N ARG A 396 -21.06 -3.76 19.65
CA ARG A 396 -21.54 -2.66 20.50
C ARG A 396 -22.48 -1.71 19.76
N ASN A 397 -22.21 -1.43 18.48
CA ASN A 397 -22.85 -0.33 17.77
C ASN A 397 -23.93 -0.78 16.77
N VAL A 398 -23.91 -2.03 16.29
CA VAL A 398 -24.86 -2.48 15.24
C VAL A 398 -26.32 -2.46 15.69
N GLY A 399 -26.58 -2.76 16.97
CA GLY A 399 -27.93 -2.71 17.53
C GLY A 399 -28.46 -1.30 17.81
N GLU A 400 -27.60 -0.28 17.70
CA GLU A 400 -27.94 1.13 17.93
C GLU A 400 -28.27 1.87 16.63
N LEU A 401 -28.03 1.25 15.46
CA LEU A 401 -28.39 1.83 14.17
C LEU A 401 -29.91 1.94 14.02
N GLU A 402 -30.38 3.10 13.57
CA GLU A 402 -31.80 3.33 13.31
C GLU A 402 -32.27 2.51 12.09
N GLU A 403 -33.37 1.76 12.25
CA GLU A 403 -33.91 0.93 11.17
C GLU A 403 -34.78 1.76 10.20
N PRO A 404 -34.61 1.62 8.87
CA PRO A 404 -33.76 0.63 8.22
C PRO A 404 -32.31 1.12 8.04
N PHE A 405 -31.35 0.21 8.18
CA PHE A 405 -29.94 0.52 7.93
C PHE A 405 -29.28 -0.40 6.90
N MET A 406 -28.20 0.12 6.29
CA MET A 406 -27.23 -0.64 5.50
C MET A 406 -25.84 -0.42 6.09
N ALA A 407 -25.21 -1.50 6.55
CA ALA A 407 -23.89 -1.47 7.16
C ALA A 407 -22.93 -2.37 6.39
N VAL A 408 -21.74 -1.86 6.05
CA VAL A 408 -20.65 -2.65 5.49
C VAL A 408 -19.60 -2.90 6.57
N VAL A 409 -19.23 -4.17 6.77
CA VAL A 409 -18.11 -4.59 7.60
C VAL A 409 -17.04 -5.19 6.69
N GLN A 410 -15.89 -4.52 6.58
CA GLN A 410 -14.76 -4.99 5.77
C GLN A 410 -13.59 -5.44 6.66
N MET A 411 -13.23 -6.71 6.54
CA MET A 411 -12.20 -7.39 7.33
C MET A 411 -10.87 -7.40 6.55
N SER A 412 -9.72 -7.59 7.21
CA SER A 412 -8.38 -7.38 6.59
C SER A 412 -7.25 -8.28 7.11
N ASN A 413 -7.42 -8.99 8.23
CA ASN A 413 -6.34 -9.74 8.88
C ASN A 413 -5.87 -10.97 8.09
N VAL A 414 -6.65 -11.40 7.09
CA VAL A 414 -6.28 -12.47 6.15
C VAL A 414 -5.49 -11.92 4.94
N HIS A 415 -5.21 -10.61 4.88
CA HIS A 415 -4.20 -10.06 3.96
C HIS A 415 -2.80 -10.51 4.39
N TYR A 416 -1.95 -10.93 3.46
CA TYR A 416 -0.55 -11.27 3.76
C TYR A 416 0.17 -10.06 4.41
N PRO A 417 0.92 -10.21 5.54
CA PRO A 417 1.50 -11.42 6.11
C PRO A 417 0.61 -12.31 7.01
N TYR A 418 -0.70 -12.10 7.01
CA TYR A 418 -1.70 -12.69 7.89
C TYR A 418 -1.46 -12.42 9.36
N TYR A 419 -2.52 -12.02 10.04
CA TYR A 419 -2.51 -11.85 11.48
C TYR A 419 -3.01 -13.13 12.16
N LEU A 420 -2.28 -13.57 13.19
CA LEU A 420 -2.71 -14.60 14.15
C LEU A 420 -2.56 -14.09 15.57
N ASP A 421 -3.63 -14.18 16.36
CA ASP A 421 -3.57 -14.07 17.81
C ASP A 421 -3.18 -15.45 18.37
N LEU A 422 -1.94 -15.58 18.87
CA LEU A 422 -1.42 -16.84 19.42
C LEU A 422 -2.15 -17.30 20.69
N ALA A 423 -2.99 -16.44 21.29
CA ALA A 423 -3.87 -16.83 22.39
C ALA A 423 -5.14 -17.57 21.92
N LEU A 424 -5.46 -17.52 20.62
CA LEU A 424 -6.60 -18.21 20.04
C LEU A 424 -6.19 -19.57 19.43
N PRO A 425 -7.14 -20.51 19.25
CA PRO A 425 -6.85 -21.81 18.66
C PRO A 425 -6.26 -21.69 17.26
N THR A 426 -5.36 -22.63 16.93
CA THR A 426 -4.76 -22.82 15.60
C THR A 426 -4.88 -24.30 15.21
N PRO A 427 -6.09 -24.75 14.80
CA PRO A 427 -6.37 -26.18 14.59
C PRO A 427 -5.62 -26.79 13.40
N PHE A 428 -5.20 -25.99 12.42
CA PHE A 428 -4.49 -26.48 11.24
C PHE A 428 -2.98 -26.56 11.51
N GLN A 429 -2.48 -27.79 11.69
CA GLN A 429 -1.09 -28.08 12.07
C GLN A 429 -0.45 -29.11 11.11
N PRO A 430 0.88 -29.08 10.90
CA PRO A 430 1.80 -28.02 11.33
C PRO A 430 1.57 -26.74 10.52
N TRP A 431 1.89 -25.57 11.09
CA TRP A 431 1.89 -24.31 10.35
C TRP A 431 3.24 -23.57 10.49
N THR A 432 3.57 -22.73 9.50
CA THR A 432 4.79 -21.90 9.49
C THR A 432 4.54 -20.60 8.74
N THR A 433 5.30 -19.56 9.06
CA THR A 433 5.31 -18.29 8.32
C THR A 433 6.27 -18.30 7.12
N SER A 434 7.07 -19.36 7.00
CA SER A 434 8.00 -19.55 5.88
C SER A 434 7.25 -19.84 4.58
N LYS A 435 7.63 -19.14 3.50
CA LYS A 435 7.12 -19.33 2.13
C LYS A 435 7.97 -20.30 1.30
N ALA A 436 8.89 -21.03 1.94
CA ALA A 436 9.75 -21.99 1.26
C ALA A 436 8.89 -23.04 0.53
N PRO A 437 9.19 -23.40 -0.73
CA PRO A 437 8.38 -24.35 -1.50
C PRO A 437 8.13 -25.69 -0.77
N GLU A 438 9.13 -26.20 -0.05
CA GLU A 438 9.06 -27.43 0.74
C GLU A 438 8.09 -27.33 1.94
N GLU A 439 7.73 -26.12 2.37
CA GLU A 439 6.84 -25.85 3.51
C GLU A 439 5.45 -25.37 3.07
N ASN A 440 5.11 -25.45 1.77
CA ASN A 440 3.89 -24.85 1.21
C ASN A 440 2.59 -25.26 1.95
N GLN A 441 2.44 -26.52 2.32
CA GLN A 441 1.26 -26.97 3.08
C GLN A 441 1.20 -26.36 4.49
N ALA A 442 2.34 -26.23 5.17
CA ALA A 442 2.40 -25.59 6.48
C ALA A 442 2.16 -24.08 6.38
N PHE A 443 2.58 -23.43 5.30
CA PHE A 443 2.22 -22.03 5.01
C PHE A 443 0.72 -21.87 4.72
N LYS A 444 0.13 -22.79 3.94
CA LYS A 444 -1.32 -22.83 3.71
C LYS A 444 -2.11 -23.07 5.01
N ASN A 445 -1.60 -23.88 5.93
CA ASN A 445 -2.20 -24.07 7.24
C ASN A 445 -2.13 -22.78 8.10
N PHE A 446 -1.07 -21.96 7.96
CA PHE A 446 -0.97 -20.65 8.62
C PHE A 446 -2.07 -19.70 8.13
N TYR A 447 -2.31 -19.65 6.82
CA TYR A 447 -3.46 -18.97 6.23
C TYR A 447 -4.81 -19.50 6.75
N GLN A 448 -5.02 -20.83 6.75
CA GLN A 448 -6.26 -21.44 7.24
C GLN A 448 -6.54 -21.13 8.71
N ASN A 449 -5.50 -21.03 9.54
CA ASN A 449 -5.67 -20.59 10.93
C ASN A 449 -6.09 -19.12 11.02
N SER A 450 -5.65 -18.25 10.10
CA SER A 450 -6.07 -16.84 10.09
C SER A 450 -7.54 -16.72 9.69
N VAL A 451 -7.97 -17.47 8.67
CA VAL A 451 -9.39 -17.61 8.28
C VAL A 451 -10.23 -18.14 9.45
N TYR A 452 -9.74 -19.15 10.17
CA TYR A 452 -10.41 -19.71 11.35
C TYR A 452 -10.59 -18.66 12.46
N GLN A 453 -9.55 -17.86 12.76
CA GLN A 453 -9.66 -16.82 13.79
C GLN A 453 -10.57 -15.67 13.36
N GLN A 454 -10.52 -15.26 12.09
CA GLN A 454 -11.46 -14.30 11.49
C GLN A 454 -12.91 -14.81 11.65
N ASP A 455 -13.18 -16.10 11.40
CA ASP A 455 -14.49 -16.72 11.59
C ASP A 455 -15.01 -16.61 13.04
N LEU A 456 -14.13 -16.79 14.05
CA LEU A 456 -14.51 -16.60 15.46
C LEU A 456 -15.00 -15.17 15.73
N HIS A 457 -14.32 -14.17 15.14
CA HIS A 457 -14.68 -12.76 15.28
C HIS A 457 -15.98 -12.42 14.55
N ILE A 458 -16.18 -12.96 13.34
CA ILE A 458 -17.43 -12.82 12.58
C ILE A 458 -18.60 -13.43 13.35
N ALA A 459 -18.44 -14.65 13.86
CA ALA A 459 -19.48 -15.33 14.64
C ALA A 459 -19.85 -14.53 15.89
N LYS A 460 -18.87 -13.92 16.58
CA LYS A 460 -19.11 -13.05 17.75
C LYS A 460 -19.96 -11.83 17.39
N MET A 461 -19.63 -11.12 16.30
CA MET A 461 -20.40 -9.93 15.91
C MET A 461 -21.81 -10.29 15.38
N ILE A 462 -21.94 -11.38 14.62
CA ILE A 462 -23.25 -11.84 14.14
C ILE A 462 -24.12 -12.33 15.30
N ALA A 463 -23.56 -13.04 16.28
CA ALA A 463 -24.30 -13.45 17.47
C ALA A 463 -24.84 -12.25 18.25
N ALA A 464 -24.04 -11.18 18.40
CA ALA A 464 -24.48 -9.93 19.02
C ALA A 464 -25.62 -9.26 18.22
N LEU A 465 -25.51 -9.19 16.89
CA LEU A 465 -26.57 -8.69 16.02
C LEU A 465 -27.86 -9.50 16.21
N LYS A 466 -27.81 -10.84 16.10
CA LYS A 466 -28.98 -11.72 16.22
C LYS A 466 -29.64 -11.65 17.60
N ALA A 467 -28.87 -11.30 18.65
CA ALA A 467 -29.41 -11.07 20.00
C ALA A 467 -30.08 -9.69 20.17
N SER A 468 -29.84 -8.74 19.26
CA SER A 468 -30.44 -7.41 19.29
C SER A 468 -31.85 -7.39 18.65
N PRO A 469 -32.70 -6.38 18.94
CA PRO A 469 -33.97 -6.20 18.23
C PRO A 469 -33.82 -6.11 16.71
N ALA A 470 -32.79 -5.40 16.24
CA ALA A 470 -32.46 -5.25 14.82
C ALA A 470 -32.14 -6.57 14.11
N GLY A 471 -31.63 -7.55 14.85
CA GLY A 471 -31.30 -8.88 14.33
C GLY A 471 -32.49 -9.61 13.69
N LYS A 472 -33.73 -9.28 14.09
CA LYS A 472 -34.95 -9.89 13.53
C LYS A 472 -35.24 -9.46 12.08
N ASN A 473 -34.73 -8.29 11.68
CA ASN A 473 -34.98 -7.71 10.37
C ASN A 473 -33.71 -7.58 9.52
N THR A 474 -32.57 -8.08 10.00
CA THR A 474 -31.28 -7.89 9.32
C THR A 474 -30.94 -9.09 8.45
N VAL A 475 -30.86 -8.87 7.14
CA VAL A 475 -30.31 -9.83 6.19
C VAL A 475 -28.80 -9.64 6.11
N ILE A 476 -28.05 -10.74 6.22
CA ILE A 476 -26.60 -10.74 6.15
C ILE A 476 -26.18 -11.24 4.77
N VAL A 477 -25.39 -10.41 4.07
CA VAL A 477 -24.73 -10.77 2.82
C VAL A 477 -23.25 -10.97 3.13
N TYR A 478 -22.68 -12.13 2.80
CA TYR A 478 -21.31 -12.48 3.18
C TYR A 478 -20.52 -12.92 1.96
N THR A 479 -19.35 -12.31 1.72
CA THR A 479 -18.44 -12.76 0.67
C THR A 479 -16.98 -12.36 0.94
N SER A 480 -16.05 -12.85 0.13
CA SER A 480 -14.67 -12.35 0.08
C SER A 480 -14.49 -11.45 -1.14
N ASP A 481 -13.59 -10.49 -1.08
CA ASP A 481 -13.25 -9.63 -2.21
C ASP A 481 -12.57 -10.41 -3.36
N HIS A 482 -11.57 -11.22 -3.03
CA HIS A 482 -10.95 -12.20 -3.91
C HIS A 482 -10.38 -13.36 -3.07
N ALA A 483 -9.66 -14.27 -3.72
CA ALA A 483 -9.04 -15.44 -3.10
C ALA A 483 -7.50 -15.37 -3.20
N GLU A 484 -6.80 -16.47 -2.93
CA GLU A 484 -5.34 -16.48 -2.85
C GLU A 484 -4.68 -17.82 -3.29
N ALA A 485 -3.61 -17.74 -4.07
CA ALA A 485 -2.88 -18.90 -4.58
C ALA A 485 -1.84 -19.46 -3.58
N PHE A 486 -1.72 -20.79 -3.56
CA PHE A 486 -0.74 -21.58 -2.80
C PHE A 486 0.00 -22.56 -3.72
N ARG A 487 0.53 -22.06 -4.84
CA ARG A 487 1.36 -22.77 -5.83
C ARG A 487 0.65 -23.85 -6.64
N GLU A 488 -0.68 -23.84 -6.72
CA GLU A 488 -1.45 -24.70 -7.62
C GLU A 488 -0.95 -24.57 -9.08
N HIS A 489 -0.74 -23.33 -9.55
CA HIS A 489 -0.12 -23.04 -10.86
C HIS A 489 1.25 -22.35 -10.77
N GLY A 490 1.90 -22.49 -9.61
CA GLY A 490 3.24 -21.98 -9.31
C GLY A 490 3.31 -20.58 -8.68
N GLN A 491 2.22 -19.81 -8.70
CA GLN A 491 2.11 -18.50 -8.05
C GLN A 491 1.86 -18.65 -6.55
N MET A 492 2.15 -17.61 -5.77
CA MET A 492 1.85 -17.58 -4.33
C MET A 492 1.35 -16.19 -3.97
N GLY A 493 0.20 -16.12 -3.29
CA GLY A 493 -0.51 -14.87 -3.07
C GLY A 493 -1.56 -14.60 -4.15
N HIS A 494 -1.94 -13.34 -4.30
CA HIS A 494 -2.91 -12.87 -5.28
C HIS A 494 -2.29 -11.79 -6.20
N THR A 495 -3.05 -11.31 -7.19
CA THR A 495 -2.62 -10.42 -8.29
C THR A 495 -1.71 -11.04 -9.34
N PHE A 496 -1.52 -12.36 -9.34
CA PHE A 496 -0.61 -13.04 -10.27
C PHE A 496 -1.33 -13.79 -11.40
N SER A 497 -2.61 -14.06 -11.21
CA SER A 497 -3.46 -14.73 -12.19
C SER A 497 -4.92 -14.35 -11.98
N ILE A 498 -5.79 -15.00 -12.74
CA ILE A 498 -7.23 -15.04 -12.50
C ILE A 498 -7.71 -16.51 -12.42
N PHE A 499 -6.83 -17.45 -12.05
CA PHE A 499 -7.23 -18.84 -11.77
C PHE A 499 -8.14 -18.90 -10.54
N ASP A 500 -8.95 -19.95 -10.43
CA ASP A 500 -9.97 -20.12 -9.40
C ASP A 500 -9.36 -20.09 -7.99
N GLU A 501 -8.08 -20.45 -7.79
CA GLU A 501 -7.43 -20.23 -6.49
C GLU A 501 -7.32 -18.76 -6.07
N GLU A 502 -7.32 -17.80 -7.02
CA GLU A 502 -7.29 -16.36 -6.77
C GLU A 502 -8.67 -15.67 -6.90
N VAL A 503 -9.69 -16.34 -7.47
CA VAL A 503 -11.00 -15.71 -7.74
C VAL A 503 -12.23 -16.48 -7.25
N HIS A 504 -12.13 -17.76 -6.87
CA HIS A 504 -13.26 -18.51 -6.31
C HIS A 504 -13.42 -18.20 -4.82
N VAL A 505 -14.49 -17.47 -4.48
CA VAL A 505 -14.69 -16.88 -3.16
C VAL A 505 -15.92 -17.46 -2.46
N PRO A 506 -15.98 -17.44 -1.11
CA PRO A 506 -17.19 -17.81 -0.39
C PRO A 506 -18.31 -16.82 -0.65
N MET A 507 -19.56 -17.31 -0.73
CA MET A 507 -20.74 -16.45 -0.72
C MET A 507 -21.93 -17.16 -0.07
N TRP A 508 -22.59 -16.49 0.86
CA TRP A 508 -23.88 -16.92 1.41
C TRP A 508 -24.73 -15.74 1.87
N ILE A 509 -26.04 -15.97 1.98
CA ILE A 509 -26.99 -15.02 2.54
C ILE A 509 -27.70 -15.68 3.74
N ASP A 510 -27.68 -15.03 4.91
CA ASP A 510 -28.51 -15.42 6.07
C ASP A 510 -29.66 -14.41 6.19
N ALA A 511 -30.89 -14.91 6.20
CA ALA A 511 -32.08 -14.06 6.24
C ALA A 511 -33.06 -14.57 7.31
N PRO A 512 -33.40 -13.75 8.33
CA PRO A 512 -34.38 -14.12 9.34
C PRO A 512 -35.76 -14.43 8.72
N PRO A 513 -36.56 -15.33 9.33
CA PRO A 513 -37.91 -15.63 8.85
C PRO A 513 -38.77 -14.37 8.66
N GLY A 514 -39.47 -14.28 7.54
CA GLY A 514 -40.34 -13.14 7.19
C GLY A 514 -39.61 -11.94 6.58
N THR A 515 -38.28 -11.97 6.49
CA THR A 515 -37.52 -10.93 5.77
C THR A 515 -37.53 -11.18 4.26
N LEU A 516 -37.65 -12.41 3.79
CA LEU A 516 -37.76 -12.76 2.37
C LEU A 516 -39.16 -13.29 2.02
N THR A 517 -39.61 -13.03 0.80
CA THR A 517 -40.80 -13.62 0.19
C THR A 517 -40.52 -15.05 -0.29
N ASP A 518 -41.56 -15.86 -0.50
CA ASP A 518 -41.42 -17.23 -0.99
C ASP A 518 -40.74 -17.29 -2.37
N ALA A 519 -41.00 -16.32 -3.24
CA ALA A 519 -40.37 -16.21 -4.55
C ALA A 519 -38.87 -15.95 -4.43
N GLU A 520 -38.46 -15.00 -3.58
CA GLU A 520 -37.04 -14.72 -3.33
C GLU A 520 -36.33 -15.94 -2.73
N ILE A 521 -36.96 -16.64 -1.78
CA ILE A 521 -36.41 -17.89 -1.21
C ILE A 521 -36.23 -18.96 -2.31
N GLY A 522 -37.21 -19.11 -3.20
CA GLY A 522 -37.13 -20.01 -4.36
C GLY A 522 -35.96 -19.66 -5.28
N ASN A 523 -35.78 -18.38 -5.58
CA ASN A 523 -34.70 -17.89 -6.44
C ASN A 523 -33.30 -18.12 -5.83
N LEU A 524 -33.12 -17.81 -4.54
CA LEU A 524 -31.86 -18.06 -3.85
C LEU A 524 -31.48 -19.55 -3.86
N ARG A 525 -32.46 -20.43 -3.59
CA ARG A 525 -32.25 -21.89 -3.65
C ARG A 525 -31.90 -22.39 -5.05
N ALA A 526 -32.57 -21.87 -6.08
CA ALA A 526 -32.29 -22.25 -7.47
C ALA A 526 -30.90 -21.81 -7.95
N LYS A 527 -30.32 -20.78 -7.33
CA LYS A 527 -29.01 -20.22 -7.65
C LYS A 527 -27.84 -20.86 -6.89
N ARG A 528 -28.08 -21.84 -6.02
CA ARG A 528 -27.05 -22.47 -5.17
C ARG A 528 -25.78 -22.85 -5.93
N ASP A 529 -25.94 -23.55 -7.06
CA ASP A 529 -24.83 -24.12 -7.84
C ASP A 529 -24.62 -23.40 -9.19
N GLN A 530 -25.25 -22.23 -9.37
CA GLN A 530 -25.09 -21.44 -10.58
C GLN A 530 -23.77 -20.65 -10.52
N TYR A 531 -23.10 -20.52 -11.66
CA TYR A 531 -21.94 -19.64 -11.79
C TYR A 531 -22.37 -18.18 -11.65
N LEU A 532 -21.91 -17.54 -10.58
CA LEU A 532 -22.27 -16.19 -10.18
C LEU A 532 -21.02 -15.33 -10.08
N PHE A 533 -21.19 -14.01 -10.18
CA PHE A 533 -20.09 -13.06 -10.21
C PHE A 533 -20.32 -11.91 -9.23
N HIS A 534 -19.24 -11.25 -8.81
CA HIS A 534 -19.31 -10.08 -7.93
C HIS A 534 -20.24 -8.95 -8.41
N VAL A 535 -20.44 -8.82 -9.73
CA VAL A 535 -21.40 -7.86 -10.30
C VAL A 535 -22.85 -8.15 -9.92
N ASP A 536 -23.18 -9.38 -9.50
CA ASP A 536 -24.52 -9.79 -9.05
C ASP A 536 -24.83 -9.32 -7.61
N VAL A 537 -23.80 -8.94 -6.84
CA VAL A 537 -23.95 -8.62 -5.41
C VAL A 537 -24.58 -7.24 -5.20
N ALA A 538 -24.11 -6.21 -5.91
CA ALA A 538 -24.69 -4.87 -5.83
C ALA A 538 -26.21 -4.83 -6.15
N PRO A 539 -26.71 -5.40 -7.28
CA PRO A 539 -28.15 -5.46 -7.53
C PRO A 539 -28.89 -6.28 -6.47
N THR A 540 -28.29 -7.33 -5.92
CA THR A 540 -28.89 -8.08 -4.79
C THR A 540 -29.07 -7.20 -3.55
N VAL A 541 -28.07 -6.38 -3.20
CA VAL A 541 -28.15 -5.44 -2.08
C VAL A 541 -29.22 -4.37 -2.33
N LEU A 542 -29.36 -3.88 -3.57
CA LEU A 542 -30.42 -2.92 -3.95
C LEU A 542 -31.82 -3.53 -3.81
N ASP A 543 -32.00 -4.77 -4.23
CA ASP A 543 -33.27 -5.50 -4.09
C ASP A 543 -33.61 -5.77 -2.62
N LEU A 544 -32.61 -6.08 -1.79
CA LEU A 544 -32.77 -6.18 -0.33
C LEU A 544 -33.21 -4.84 0.29
N MET A 545 -32.76 -3.70 -0.25
CA MET A 545 -33.23 -2.38 0.18
C MET A 545 -34.61 -2.00 -0.40
N GLY A 546 -35.14 -2.82 -1.31
CA GLY A 546 -36.50 -2.70 -1.83
C GLY A 546 -36.66 -1.84 -3.06
N VAL A 547 -35.66 -1.81 -3.94
CA VAL A 547 -35.74 -1.11 -5.23
C VAL A 547 -35.46 -2.00 -6.44
N PRO A 548 -36.04 -3.21 -6.59
CA PRO A 548 -35.80 -4.06 -7.76
C PRO A 548 -36.30 -3.44 -9.07
N ASP A 549 -37.44 -2.75 -9.06
CA ASP A 549 -38.11 -2.28 -10.28
C ASP A 549 -38.34 -0.75 -10.33
N ASP A 550 -37.67 0.03 -9.47
CA ASP A 550 -37.85 1.49 -9.49
C ASP A 550 -37.46 2.06 -10.87
N PRO A 551 -38.38 2.71 -11.61
CA PRO A 551 -38.12 3.17 -12.98
C PRO A 551 -37.04 4.26 -13.04
N ARG A 552 -36.78 4.98 -11.95
CA ARG A 552 -35.71 5.99 -11.87
C ARG A 552 -34.32 5.36 -11.93
N LEU A 553 -34.21 4.08 -11.61
CA LEU A 553 -32.98 3.32 -11.69
C LEU A 553 -32.74 2.65 -13.04
N ALA A 554 -33.68 2.74 -14.00
CA ALA A 554 -33.56 2.04 -15.29
C ALA A 554 -32.24 2.34 -16.02
N GLN A 555 -31.80 3.60 -16.06
CA GLN A 555 -30.53 3.99 -16.68
C GLN A 555 -29.31 3.44 -15.93
N TYR A 556 -29.40 3.28 -14.61
CA TYR A 556 -28.32 2.72 -13.80
C TYR A 556 -28.24 1.21 -14.02
N ARG A 557 -29.38 0.51 -13.93
CA ARG A 557 -29.46 -0.93 -14.19
C ARG A 557 -28.97 -1.30 -15.59
N ALA A 558 -29.26 -0.49 -16.61
CA ALA A 558 -28.79 -0.73 -17.97
C ALA A 558 -27.25 -0.77 -18.12
N LYS A 559 -26.50 -0.27 -17.13
CA LYS A 559 -25.03 -0.31 -17.10
C LYS A 559 -24.49 -1.43 -16.20
N LEU A 560 -25.33 -2.02 -15.35
CA LEU A 560 -24.96 -3.14 -14.50
C LEU A 560 -25.12 -4.45 -15.30
N PRO A 561 -24.05 -5.24 -15.49
CA PRO A 561 -24.16 -6.53 -16.17
C PRO A 561 -24.78 -7.63 -15.28
N GLY A 562 -24.68 -7.46 -13.96
CA GLY A 562 -25.10 -8.46 -12.98
C GLY A 562 -26.58 -8.42 -12.68
N HIS A 563 -27.12 -9.56 -12.24
CA HIS A 563 -28.52 -9.72 -11.88
C HIS A 563 -28.65 -10.10 -10.40
N SER A 564 -29.70 -9.61 -9.76
CA SER A 564 -29.95 -9.89 -8.35
C SER A 564 -30.19 -11.38 -8.10
N LEU A 565 -29.58 -11.90 -7.02
CA LEU A 565 -29.78 -13.27 -6.53
C LEU A 565 -31.20 -13.50 -6.02
N LEU A 566 -31.96 -12.43 -5.75
CA LEU A 566 -33.37 -12.47 -5.36
C LEU A 566 -34.33 -12.56 -6.55
N SER A 567 -33.84 -12.30 -7.77
CA SER A 567 -34.60 -12.37 -9.02
C SER A 567 -34.49 -13.75 -9.67
N SER A 568 -35.33 -14.04 -10.67
CA SER A 568 -35.20 -15.27 -11.47
C SER A 568 -34.11 -15.18 -12.55
N GLU A 569 -33.63 -13.99 -12.87
CA GLU A 569 -32.64 -13.75 -13.93
C GLU A 569 -31.25 -14.25 -13.54
N LEU A 570 -30.42 -14.55 -14.54
CA LEU A 570 -29.05 -15.03 -14.39
C LEU A 570 -28.12 -14.24 -15.31
N THR A 571 -26.91 -13.98 -14.84
CA THR A 571 -25.86 -13.36 -15.63
C THR A 571 -25.24 -14.39 -16.56
N THR A 572 -25.77 -14.49 -17.78
CA THR A 572 -25.35 -15.49 -18.77
C THR A 572 -24.39 -14.95 -19.83
N GLU A 573 -24.12 -13.63 -19.83
CA GLU A 573 -23.18 -13.02 -20.77
C GLU A 573 -21.72 -13.22 -20.31
N PRO A 574 -20.72 -13.20 -21.23
CA PRO A 574 -19.32 -13.28 -20.86
C PRO A 574 -18.88 -12.15 -19.92
N MET A 575 -18.35 -12.53 -18.77
CA MET A 575 -17.83 -11.61 -17.75
C MET A 575 -16.33 -11.40 -17.93
N PRO A 576 -15.86 -10.14 -18.10
CA PRO A 576 -14.43 -9.85 -18.18
C PRO A 576 -13.78 -9.94 -16.79
N MET A 577 -12.63 -10.61 -16.72
CA MET A 577 -11.85 -10.77 -15.49
C MET A 577 -10.45 -10.20 -15.65
N THR A 578 -9.94 -9.48 -14.64
CA THR A 578 -8.59 -8.88 -14.73
C THR A 578 -8.03 -8.49 -13.36
N ASN A 579 -6.70 -8.50 -13.22
CA ASN A 579 -6.03 -7.91 -12.06
C ASN A 579 -5.60 -6.44 -12.29
N CYS A 580 -5.94 -5.85 -13.44
CA CYS A 580 -5.59 -4.49 -13.84
C CYS A 580 -6.84 -3.66 -14.09
N ALA A 581 -6.98 -2.50 -13.45
CA ALA A 581 -8.12 -1.62 -13.71
C ALA A 581 -7.75 -0.14 -13.60
N GLY A 582 -8.67 0.73 -14.03
CA GLY A 582 -8.52 2.19 -13.89
C GLY A 582 -8.27 2.66 -12.44
N VAL A 583 -8.71 1.87 -11.45
CA VAL A 583 -8.54 2.12 -10.01
C VAL A 583 -7.23 1.58 -9.45
N TRP A 584 -6.60 0.60 -10.10
CA TRP A 584 -5.43 -0.09 -9.61
C TRP A 584 -4.53 -0.59 -10.73
N SER A 585 -3.26 -0.17 -10.72
CA SER A 585 -2.25 -0.69 -11.63
C SER A 585 -1.73 -2.04 -11.15
N CYS A 586 -1.72 -3.02 -12.04
CA CYS A 586 -1.12 -4.32 -11.82
C CYS A 586 0.40 -4.29 -12.02
N ALA A 587 1.12 -5.15 -11.30
CA ALA A 587 2.56 -5.37 -11.52
C ALA A 587 2.82 -6.28 -12.73
N PHE A 588 1.93 -7.25 -12.93
CA PHE A 588 1.91 -8.18 -14.05
C PHE A 588 0.51 -8.13 -14.65
N GLU A 589 0.39 -7.95 -15.95
CA GLU A 589 -0.92 -7.95 -16.59
C GLU A 589 -1.45 -9.38 -16.65
N ASN A 590 -2.67 -9.60 -16.16
CA ASN A 590 -3.38 -10.87 -16.28
C ASN A 590 -4.87 -10.58 -16.51
N TRP A 591 -5.46 -11.25 -17.49
CA TRP A 591 -6.87 -11.04 -17.81
C TRP A 591 -7.46 -12.18 -18.63
N GLY A 592 -8.79 -12.17 -18.69
CA GLY A 592 -9.57 -13.20 -19.35
C GLY A 592 -11.06 -12.90 -19.28
N ALA A 593 -11.85 -13.94 -19.49
CA ALA A 593 -13.29 -13.88 -19.32
C ALA A 593 -13.86 -15.25 -18.96
N MET A 594 -15.04 -15.22 -18.36
CA MET A 594 -15.77 -16.42 -17.95
C MET A 594 -17.24 -16.31 -18.38
N GLN A 595 -17.82 -17.43 -18.81
CA GLN A 595 -19.24 -17.56 -19.14
C GLN A 595 -19.73 -18.94 -18.73
N GLY A 596 -20.59 -19.03 -17.71
CA GLY A 596 -20.92 -20.32 -17.11
C GLY A 596 -19.64 -20.98 -16.57
N SER A 597 -19.45 -22.27 -16.83
CA SER A 597 -18.23 -23.00 -16.46
C SER A 597 -17.03 -22.75 -17.36
N LEU A 598 -17.23 -22.19 -18.55
CA LEU A 598 -16.15 -21.93 -19.49
C LEU A 598 -15.37 -20.68 -19.09
N LYS A 599 -14.05 -20.79 -19.12
CA LYS A 599 -13.13 -19.72 -18.77
C LYS A 599 -12.00 -19.65 -19.77
N ILE A 600 -11.67 -18.45 -20.22
CA ILE A 600 -10.49 -18.18 -21.03
C ILE A 600 -9.61 -17.17 -20.30
N GLU A 601 -8.32 -17.45 -20.17
CA GLU A 601 -7.39 -16.58 -19.46
C GLU A 601 -6.02 -16.55 -20.15
N ALA A 602 -5.25 -15.50 -19.86
CA ALA A 602 -3.84 -15.46 -20.12
C ALA A 602 -3.14 -14.64 -19.03
N ARG A 603 -1.86 -14.98 -18.77
CA ARG A 603 -0.96 -14.25 -17.89
C ARG A 603 0.15 -13.56 -18.68
N SER A 604 0.81 -12.59 -18.07
CA SER A 604 1.86 -11.79 -18.72
C SER A 604 3.02 -12.60 -19.33
N TRP A 605 3.27 -13.80 -18.82
CA TRP A 605 4.31 -14.70 -19.30
C TRP A 605 3.82 -15.76 -20.29
N ASP A 606 2.51 -15.87 -20.51
CA ASP A 606 1.97 -16.83 -21.47
C ASP A 606 2.19 -16.36 -22.92
N ASN A 607 2.11 -17.31 -23.86
CA ASN A 607 2.29 -17.06 -25.29
C ASN A 607 0.98 -17.17 -26.08
N GLY A 608 -0.13 -17.45 -25.40
CA GLY A 608 -1.45 -17.64 -25.98
C GLY A 608 -2.51 -17.64 -24.89
N TRP A 609 -3.77 -17.72 -25.32
CA TRP A 609 -4.91 -17.90 -24.42
C TRP A 609 -5.01 -19.37 -23.99
N ASN A 610 -5.41 -19.59 -22.74
CA ASN A 610 -5.73 -20.89 -22.18
C ASN A 610 -7.25 -20.96 -21.95
N CYS A 611 -7.90 -22.04 -22.38
CA CYS A 611 -9.34 -22.26 -22.24
C CYS A 611 -9.58 -23.43 -21.29
N TYR A 612 -10.51 -23.30 -20.36
CA TYR A 612 -10.86 -24.32 -19.36
C TYR A 612 -12.37 -24.45 -19.25
N ASP A 613 -12.83 -25.65 -18.90
CA ASP A 613 -14.20 -25.88 -18.42
C ASP A 613 -14.13 -26.30 -16.96
N LEU A 614 -14.50 -25.39 -16.06
CA LEU A 614 -14.38 -25.57 -14.61
C LEU A 614 -15.30 -26.66 -14.05
N GLU A 615 -16.32 -27.08 -14.80
CA GLU A 615 -17.16 -28.21 -14.41
C GLU A 615 -16.41 -29.54 -14.58
N GLN A 616 -15.56 -29.63 -15.61
CA GLN A 616 -14.78 -30.84 -15.93
C GLN A 616 -13.35 -30.80 -15.34
N ASP A 617 -12.78 -29.60 -15.25
CA ASP A 617 -11.42 -29.32 -14.79
C ASP A 617 -11.42 -28.15 -13.79
N PRO A 618 -11.96 -28.33 -12.56
CA PRO A 618 -12.02 -27.28 -11.55
C PRO A 618 -10.64 -26.82 -11.07
N GLY A 619 -9.58 -27.58 -11.36
CA GLY A 619 -8.20 -27.22 -11.05
C GLY A 619 -7.46 -26.53 -12.19
N GLU A 620 -8.11 -26.27 -13.32
CA GLU A 620 -7.54 -25.59 -14.50
C GLU A 620 -6.18 -26.17 -14.94
N GLN A 621 -6.04 -27.49 -14.92
CA GLN A 621 -4.80 -28.20 -15.21
C GLN A 621 -4.66 -28.59 -16.69
N SER A 622 -5.77 -28.75 -17.40
CA SER A 622 -5.86 -29.35 -18.72
C SER A 622 -6.61 -28.42 -19.68
N PRO A 623 -5.92 -27.47 -20.33
CA PRO A 623 -6.58 -26.53 -21.21
C PRO A 623 -7.24 -27.24 -22.40
N LEU A 624 -8.47 -26.85 -22.69
CA LEU A 624 -9.21 -27.27 -23.87
C LEU A 624 -8.62 -26.63 -25.14
N PRO A 625 -8.81 -27.28 -26.31
CA PRO A 625 -8.63 -26.63 -27.60
C PRO A 625 -9.39 -25.29 -27.69
N LEU A 626 -8.73 -24.24 -28.18
CA LEU A 626 -9.26 -22.87 -28.18
C LEU A 626 -10.56 -22.69 -28.98
N ASP A 627 -10.84 -23.56 -29.94
CA ASP A 627 -12.08 -23.57 -30.70
C ASP A 627 -13.31 -23.89 -29.83
N GLN A 628 -13.12 -24.62 -28.72
CA GLN A 628 -14.17 -24.87 -27.73
C GLN A 628 -14.52 -23.62 -26.90
N CYS A 629 -13.60 -22.64 -26.79
CA CYS A 629 -13.86 -21.33 -26.22
C CYS A 629 -13.99 -20.23 -27.29
N SER A 630 -14.40 -20.55 -28.52
CA SER A 630 -14.38 -19.58 -29.63
C SER A 630 -15.14 -18.27 -29.35
N ASP A 631 -16.30 -18.33 -28.71
CA ASP A 631 -17.08 -17.14 -28.34
C ASP A 631 -16.38 -16.29 -27.26
N LEU A 632 -15.84 -16.94 -26.23
CA LEU A 632 -15.03 -16.30 -25.19
C LEU A 632 -13.74 -15.71 -25.76
N HIS A 633 -13.08 -16.40 -26.69
CA HIS A 633 -11.89 -15.93 -27.38
C HIS A 633 -12.19 -14.68 -28.20
N ALA A 634 -13.30 -14.67 -28.96
CA ALA A 634 -13.75 -13.49 -29.67
C ALA A 634 -14.09 -12.33 -28.72
N PHE A 635 -14.66 -12.63 -27.54
CA PHE A 635 -14.94 -11.65 -26.51
C PHE A 635 -13.65 -11.02 -25.96
N VAL A 636 -12.67 -11.81 -25.51
CA VAL A 636 -11.43 -11.26 -24.94
C VAL A 636 -10.60 -10.49 -25.97
N GLN A 637 -10.65 -10.88 -27.25
CA GLN A 637 -10.04 -10.11 -28.33
C GLN A 637 -10.69 -8.72 -28.50
N ARG A 638 -12.03 -8.62 -28.41
CA ARG A 638 -12.72 -7.32 -28.48
C ARG A 638 -12.50 -6.49 -27.21
N THR A 639 -12.44 -7.14 -26.06
CA THR A 639 -12.37 -6.48 -24.75
C THR A 639 -10.97 -5.97 -24.43
N TYR A 640 -9.94 -6.80 -24.59
CA TYR A 640 -8.56 -6.46 -24.21
C TYR A 640 -7.69 -6.08 -25.41
N GLY A 641 -8.05 -6.52 -26.62
CA GLY A 641 -7.32 -6.20 -27.86
C GLY A 641 -5.94 -6.85 -28.02
N ARG A 642 -5.38 -7.43 -26.95
CA ARG A 642 -4.04 -8.04 -26.92
C ARG A 642 -3.91 -9.08 -25.80
N LEU A 643 -2.84 -9.87 -25.88
CA LEU A 643 -2.41 -10.72 -24.77
C LEU A 643 -1.77 -9.87 -23.65
N PRO A 644 -1.91 -10.29 -22.38
CA PRO A 644 -1.24 -9.62 -21.28
C PRO A 644 0.28 -9.62 -21.45
N GLY A 645 0.93 -8.51 -21.08
CA GLY A 645 2.38 -8.34 -21.18
C GLY A 645 2.95 -8.22 -22.61
N LYS A 646 2.11 -8.34 -23.65
CA LYS A 646 2.52 -8.15 -25.05
C LYS A 646 2.13 -6.76 -25.56
N ASP A 647 2.91 -6.23 -26.50
CA ASP A 647 2.69 -4.94 -27.17
C ASP A 647 2.62 -3.71 -26.24
N VAL A 648 3.11 -3.83 -25.01
CA VAL A 648 3.37 -2.67 -24.14
C VAL A 648 4.64 -1.98 -24.67
N PRO A 649 4.58 -0.68 -25.06
CA PRO A 649 5.79 0.06 -25.35
C PRO A 649 6.68 -0.01 -24.11
N ARG A 650 7.85 -0.66 -24.21
CA ARG A 650 8.82 -0.60 -23.11
C ARG A 650 9.09 0.88 -22.87
N PRO A 651 9.00 1.40 -21.63
CA PRO A 651 9.54 2.72 -21.35
C PRO A 651 10.99 2.69 -21.84
N THR A 652 11.30 3.55 -22.80
CA THR A 652 12.65 3.70 -23.33
C THR A 652 13.57 3.96 -22.15
N LYS A 653 14.55 3.07 -21.97
CA LYS A 653 15.49 3.04 -20.84
C LYS A 653 16.12 4.39 -20.52
#